data_AF-A0A453J008-F1
#
_entry.id   AF-A0A453J008-F1
#
_cell.length_a   1.000
_cell.length_b   1.000
_cell.length_c   1.000
_cell.angle_alpha   90.00
_cell.angle_beta   90.00
_cell.angle_gamma   90.00
#
_symmetry.space_group_name_H-M   'P 1'
#
loop_
_entity.id
_entity.type
_entity.pdbx_description
1 polymer ?
#
loop_
_entity_poly.entity_id
_entity_poly.type
_entity_poly.pdbx_seq_one_letter_code
_entity_poly.pdbx_strand_id
1 'polypeptide(L)'
;MDHQSVITPWDLECMLCDEAAEPKALPLSLLKRITHDFSDEQAIGRGGFAVVYKGMLENRTVAVKRMSNTYMYEKEFQREVECLMIAKHKNVVRFLGYCADTQGNMARYEGKFVMADVQQRLLCFEYLPKGSLHEYITDMSCGLRWRDRYQIITGICQGLHYLHHKHIVHLDLKPANILLDDNWVPKITDFGISRCFHEMQSQVITKITGTPGYLAPESYNHTKVTYRHSYQLDIYSLGIVIIEILTGNKGYHDVDKVVESWSNMLEQSQSEVQKKQIRVCAQIGIECTNFDPAKRPDTLHIISRLDETESMGGYIKTGMITSQQVGDVLNKLHQDAPNTPRESSSEENATVVTVAGTNKYDSFWRNMANLDMFNETIHSLDPDIKRCFEYCSIFPRGSKLRMVELVHLWIAQGFIKISCATEDMEEVAEGYFQELVSRSFLQPEESSYDTGCFTIHDALLDLFDKVSGDCFRIENDFRGGGWEGDIRRDIQHLLIRCYDGKLITEKILGLENLLTLIVYNGYAATGEERVIESICKRLPKLRVLAIPFILERYPGMEPNELSVPGSITQLKHLRYLALRTNGACMLTIPRALNKLPRVIQVLDFGDGKLDEVNCVDLINLRHINSGSSEFQFRNISRLTSLQTIACAFGIRDAPGYEVKQLRDLNKLRGSLEINGLEIVKSKEEALESKLAAKERLSELKLQFGHSSPEVQAEVLEGLCPPVGLQTLELHSYDGSRYPDWMVGKQDGGPKDLQTLSFWCCSQLEHAPEAFPHLRVLNLAYCNWDALPGNMVHLTSLKKLKIEWCSEIRSLPTLPQSLEEFCVEWCNDGFMKSCQIFRHPNWQKIEHIPRKTIEGLARKTIISL
;
A
#
# COMPACT_ATOMS: atom_id res chain seq x y z
N MET A 1 33.26 -33.45 22.33
CA MET A 1 32.20 -32.58 22.87
C MET A 1 32.92 -31.45 23.56
N ASP A 2 33.07 -30.32 22.89
CA ASP A 2 33.74 -29.18 23.51
C ASP A 2 32.82 -28.55 24.54
N HIS A 3 33.32 -28.38 25.76
CA HIS A 3 32.63 -27.61 26.78
C HIS A 3 32.67 -26.12 26.40
N GLN A 4 31.76 -25.69 25.54
CA GLN A 4 31.47 -24.25 25.41
C GLN A 4 31.07 -23.71 26.79
N SER A 5 31.81 -22.71 27.26
CA SER A 5 31.52 -22.00 28.50
C SER A 5 30.11 -21.44 28.48
N VAL A 6 29.24 -21.91 29.37
CA VAL A 6 27.84 -21.48 29.45
C VAL A 6 27.80 -20.01 29.88
N ILE A 7 27.30 -19.14 29.00
CA ILE A 7 27.20 -17.69 29.24
C ILE A 7 26.33 -17.42 30.48
N THR A 8 26.83 -16.56 31.36
CA THR A 8 26.25 -16.19 32.65
C THR A 8 25.65 -14.77 32.63
N PRO A 9 24.94 -14.31 33.68
CA PRO A 9 24.47 -12.93 33.77
C PRO A 9 25.63 -11.95 33.89
N TRP A 10 26.70 -12.36 34.58
CA TRP A 10 27.94 -11.59 34.72
C TRP A 10 28.62 -11.36 33.37
N ASP A 11 28.55 -12.31 32.44
CA ASP A 11 29.06 -12.12 31.07
C ASP A 11 28.25 -11.05 30.32
N LEU A 12 26.93 -10.98 30.52
CA LEU A 12 26.09 -9.90 29.95
C LEU A 12 26.41 -8.54 30.58
N GLU A 13 26.72 -8.47 31.88
CA GLU A 13 27.19 -7.23 32.51
C GLU A 13 28.56 -6.81 31.99
N CYS A 14 29.51 -7.74 31.88
CA CYS A 14 30.81 -7.49 31.26
C CYS A 14 30.65 -6.95 29.84
N MET A 15 29.78 -7.56 29.04
CA MET A 15 29.46 -7.08 27.70
C MET A 15 28.90 -5.65 27.74
N LEU A 16 27.93 -5.34 28.60
CA LEU A 16 27.38 -3.98 28.76
C LEU A 16 28.43 -2.93 29.20
N CYS A 17 29.53 -3.34 29.84
CA CYS A 17 30.64 -2.47 30.21
C CYS A 17 31.68 -2.29 29.10
N ASP A 18 31.81 -3.26 28.18
CA ASP A 18 32.79 -3.27 27.08
C ASP A 18 32.13 -2.93 25.74
N GLU A 19 32.38 -1.73 25.23
CA GLU A 19 31.88 -1.29 23.91
C GLU A 19 32.42 -2.12 22.73
N ALA A 20 33.55 -2.80 22.89
CA ALA A 20 34.10 -3.68 21.85
C ALA A 20 33.50 -5.10 21.86
N ALA A 21 32.64 -5.44 22.83
CA ALA A 21 32.09 -6.77 22.96
C ALA A 21 31.20 -7.17 21.76
N GLU A 22 31.53 -8.32 21.16
CA GLU A 22 30.73 -8.94 20.09
C GLU A 22 29.42 -9.57 20.63
N PRO A 23 28.27 -9.44 19.94
CA PRO A 23 27.04 -10.14 20.30
C PRO A 23 27.22 -11.66 20.23
N LYS A 24 26.52 -12.41 21.09
CA LYS A 24 26.70 -13.87 21.23
C LYS A 24 25.39 -14.66 21.13
N ALA A 25 25.50 -15.97 20.87
CA ALA A 25 24.39 -16.88 21.07
C ALA A 25 24.15 -17.08 22.58
N LEU A 26 22.97 -16.68 23.07
CA LEU A 26 22.60 -16.70 24.49
C LEU A 26 21.69 -17.92 24.79
N PRO A 27 21.96 -18.70 25.85
CA PRO A 27 21.13 -19.85 26.19
C PRO A 27 19.76 -19.43 26.72
N LEU A 28 18.70 -20.12 26.32
CA LEU A 28 17.32 -19.83 26.75
C LEU A 28 17.17 -19.79 28.29
N SER A 29 17.90 -20.65 29.00
CA SER A 29 17.91 -20.70 30.47
C SER A 29 18.43 -19.41 31.13
N LEU A 30 19.39 -18.72 30.50
CA LEU A 30 19.86 -17.41 30.96
C LEU A 30 18.76 -16.36 30.78
N LEU A 31 18.17 -16.28 29.59
CA LEU A 31 17.12 -15.31 29.28
C LEU A 31 15.87 -15.52 30.14
N LYS A 32 15.45 -16.78 30.36
CA LYS A 32 14.38 -17.12 31.32
C LYS A 32 14.71 -16.64 32.73
N ARG A 33 15.92 -16.92 33.24
CA ARG A 33 16.29 -16.51 34.62
C ARG A 33 16.22 -15.00 34.82
N ILE A 34 16.80 -14.20 33.92
CA ILE A 34 16.86 -12.74 34.09
C ILE A 34 15.51 -12.04 33.85
N THR A 35 14.56 -12.69 33.18
CA THR A 35 13.19 -12.18 32.93
C THR A 35 12.13 -12.78 33.85
N HIS A 36 12.53 -13.53 34.88
CA HIS A 36 11.63 -14.27 35.77
C HIS A 36 10.64 -15.18 35.02
N ASP A 37 11.19 -16.02 34.14
CA ASP A 37 10.50 -16.91 33.19
C ASP A 37 9.53 -16.20 32.23
N PHE A 38 9.89 -14.98 31.80
CA PHE A 38 9.05 -14.08 31.00
C PHE A 38 7.76 -13.67 31.74
N SER A 39 7.88 -13.33 33.03
CA SER A 39 6.76 -12.80 33.82
C SER A 39 6.11 -11.59 33.15
N ASP A 40 4.78 -11.53 33.16
CA ASP A 40 4.02 -10.39 32.64
C ASP A 40 4.36 -9.07 33.37
N GLU A 41 4.83 -9.14 34.62
CA GLU A 41 5.33 -8.00 35.41
C GLU A 41 6.60 -7.37 34.82
N GLN A 42 7.39 -8.15 34.08
CA GLN A 42 8.60 -7.68 33.39
C GLN A 42 8.30 -7.21 31.96
N ALA A 43 7.07 -7.34 31.46
CA ALA A 43 6.73 -6.92 30.09
C ALA A 43 6.69 -5.39 29.98
N ILE A 44 7.66 -4.82 29.26
CA ILE A 44 7.80 -3.36 29.04
C ILE A 44 7.22 -2.90 27.69
N GLY A 45 6.85 -3.84 26.81
CA GLY A 45 6.16 -3.52 25.57
C GLY A 45 5.56 -4.76 24.90
N ARG A 46 4.38 -4.62 24.30
CA ARG A 46 3.71 -5.68 23.51
C ARG A 46 3.33 -5.14 22.13
N GLY A 47 3.82 -5.80 21.09
CA GLY A 47 3.40 -5.57 19.71
C GLY A 47 2.75 -6.82 19.11
N GLY A 48 2.27 -6.72 17.86
CA GLY A 48 1.62 -7.85 17.17
C GLY A 48 2.54 -9.06 16.91
N PHE A 49 3.86 -8.86 16.91
CA PHE A 49 4.87 -9.86 16.52
C PHE A 49 5.86 -10.23 17.63
N ALA A 50 5.88 -9.49 18.75
CA ALA A 50 6.83 -9.71 19.84
C ALA A 50 6.36 -9.08 21.16
N VAL A 51 6.88 -9.62 22.27
CA VAL A 51 6.80 -9.00 23.60
C VAL A 51 8.22 -8.70 24.08
N VAL A 52 8.45 -7.50 24.58
CA VAL A 52 9.74 -7.07 25.14
C VAL A 52 9.66 -7.13 26.66
N TYR A 53 10.59 -7.87 27.26
CA TYR A 53 10.72 -8.04 28.70
C TYR A 53 11.95 -7.30 29.22
N LYS A 54 11.84 -6.73 30.42
CA LYS A 54 12.96 -6.23 31.19
C LYS A 54 13.72 -7.42 31.79
N GLY A 55 15.01 -7.51 31.53
CA GLY A 55 15.90 -8.51 32.10
C GLY A 55 16.73 -7.89 33.23
N MET A 56 16.60 -8.41 34.44
CA MET A 56 17.33 -7.96 35.61
C MET A 56 18.67 -8.70 35.73
N LEU A 57 19.77 -7.95 35.72
CA LEU A 57 21.10 -8.42 36.13
C LEU A 57 21.36 -7.94 37.57
N GLU A 58 22.57 -8.13 38.11
CA GLU A 58 22.88 -7.73 39.49
C GLU A 58 22.94 -6.21 39.66
N ASN A 59 23.55 -5.52 38.70
CA ASN A 59 23.83 -4.08 38.71
C ASN A 59 23.28 -3.34 37.49
N ARG A 60 22.78 -4.07 36.47
CA ARG A 60 22.31 -3.50 35.20
C ARG A 60 21.00 -4.14 34.73
N THR A 61 20.47 -3.61 33.64
CA THR A 61 19.23 -4.08 33.01
C THR A 61 19.45 -4.28 31.50
N VAL A 62 18.79 -5.30 30.94
CA VAL A 62 18.73 -5.57 29.50
C VAL A 62 17.28 -5.57 29.02
N ALA A 63 17.07 -5.38 27.71
CA ALA A 63 15.77 -5.59 27.07
C ALA A 63 15.80 -6.90 26.27
N VAL A 64 14.83 -7.79 26.52
CA VAL A 64 14.71 -9.11 25.89
C VAL A 64 13.44 -9.15 25.04
N LYS A 65 13.58 -8.95 23.73
CA LYS A 65 12.49 -9.07 22.73
C LYS A 65 12.29 -10.55 22.41
N ARG A 66 11.10 -11.09 22.71
CA ARG A 66 10.68 -12.48 22.44
C ARG A 66 9.64 -12.47 21.32
N MET A 67 9.92 -13.16 20.22
CA MET A 67 9.02 -13.22 19.06
C MET A 67 7.81 -14.10 19.34
N SER A 68 6.64 -13.72 18.85
CA SER A 68 5.43 -14.54 18.84
C SER A 68 5.30 -15.29 17.49
N ASN A 69 4.64 -16.45 17.51
CA ASN A 69 4.29 -17.23 16.30
C ASN A 69 5.48 -17.51 15.35
N THR A 70 6.61 -17.94 15.92
CA THR A 70 7.94 -18.06 15.28
C THR A 70 7.95 -18.78 13.92
N TYR A 71 7.10 -19.80 13.74
CA TYR A 71 7.00 -20.56 12.49
C TYR A 71 6.71 -19.71 11.25
N MET A 72 5.99 -18.60 11.40
CA MET A 72 5.69 -17.70 10.28
C MET A 72 6.81 -16.69 9.98
N TYR A 73 7.76 -16.51 10.90
CA TYR A 73 8.66 -15.35 10.92
C TYR A 73 10.15 -15.71 11.06
N GLU A 74 10.53 -16.96 10.79
CA GLU A 74 11.93 -17.42 10.92
C GLU A 74 12.89 -16.65 10.01
N LYS A 75 12.46 -16.31 8.78
CA LYS A 75 13.25 -15.52 7.82
C LYS A 75 13.43 -14.07 8.29
N GLU A 76 12.41 -13.51 8.94
CA GLU A 76 12.41 -12.16 9.49
C GLU A 76 13.32 -12.09 10.73
N PHE A 77 13.24 -13.07 11.64
CA PHE A 77 14.18 -13.20 12.76
C PHE A 77 15.63 -13.33 12.30
N GLN A 78 15.90 -14.20 11.30
CA GLN A 78 17.26 -14.37 10.79
C GLN A 78 17.82 -13.06 10.21
N ARG A 79 17.03 -12.33 9.41
CA ARG A 79 17.44 -11.02 8.85
C ARG A 79 17.63 -9.95 9.93
N GLU A 80 16.78 -9.93 10.95
CA GLU A 80 16.91 -9.00 12.08
C GLU A 80 18.25 -9.27 12.80
N VAL A 81 18.59 -10.54 13.07
CA VAL A 81 19.91 -10.92 13.62
C VAL A 81 21.05 -10.52 12.68
N GLU A 82 20.98 -10.86 11.39
CA GLU A 82 22.01 -10.52 10.39
C GLU A 82 22.34 -9.01 10.39
N CYS A 83 21.33 -8.15 10.46
CA CYS A 83 21.53 -6.71 10.55
C CYS A 83 22.07 -6.25 11.91
N LEU A 84 21.55 -6.79 13.01
CA LEU A 84 22.00 -6.43 14.36
C LEU A 84 23.43 -6.88 14.67
N MET A 85 23.95 -7.91 14.01
CA MET A 85 25.36 -8.30 14.11
C MET A 85 26.30 -7.24 13.49
N ILE A 86 25.84 -6.50 12.48
CA ILE A 86 26.61 -5.46 11.77
C ILE A 86 26.42 -4.08 12.43
N ALA A 87 25.24 -3.80 12.97
CA ALA A 87 24.82 -2.47 13.40
C ALA A 87 25.45 -2.03 14.74
N LYS A 88 26.64 -1.42 14.68
CA LYS A 88 27.40 -0.96 15.86
C LYS A 88 27.71 0.53 15.81
N HIS A 89 26.86 1.34 16.44
CA HIS A 89 27.03 2.79 16.50
C HIS A 89 26.39 3.39 17.75
N LYS A 90 26.93 4.51 18.26
CA LYS A 90 26.40 5.21 19.45
C LYS A 90 24.92 5.61 19.35
N ASN A 91 24.40 5.81 18.13
CA ASN A 91 23.01 6.15 17.83
C ASN A 91 22.19 4.98 17.27
N VAL A 92 22.62 3.75 17.51
CA VAL A 92 21.87 2.52 17.23
C VAL A 92 21.79 1.72 18.54
N VAL A 93 20.67 1.04 18.79
CA VAL A 93 20.51 0.23 20.00
C VAL A 93 21.58 -0.87 20.05
N ARG A 94 22.25 -0.99 21.19
CA ARG A 94 23.33 -1.93 21.36
C ARG A 94 22.80 -3.36 21.53
N PHE A 95 23.00 -4.18 20.50
CA PHE A 95 22.68 -5.60 20.52
C PHE A 95 23.68 -6.41 21.36
N LEU A 96 23.19 -7.32 22.20
CA LEU A 96 23.99 -8.18 23.08
C LEU A 96 24.01 -9.64 22.61
N GLY A 97 22.99 -10.08 21.90
CA GLY A 97 22.92 -11.46 21.41
C GLY A 97 21.53 -11.98 21.14
N TYR A 98 21.46 -13.19 20.60
CA TYR A 98 20.23 -13.86 20.20
C TYR A 98 20.10 -15.24 20.85
N CYS A 99 18.87 -15.72 20.98
CA CYS A 99 18.56 -17.11 21.31
C CYS A 99 17.74 -17.70 20.17
N ALA A 100 18.29 -18.74 19.52
CA ALA A 100 17.63 -19.50 18.46
C ALA A 100 17.50 -20.97 18.90
N ASP A 101 16.69 -21.20 19.94
CA ASP A 101 16.54 -22.50 20.59
C ASP A 101 15.31 -23.24 20.03
N THR A 102 15.38 -24.57 19.89
CA THR A 102 14.27 -25.37 19.36
C THR A 102 14.13 -26.63 20.19
N GLN A 103 13.01 -26.78 20.89
CA GLN A 103 12.77 -27.89 21.81
C GLN A 103 11.57 -28.72 21.38
N GLY A 104 11.69 -30.04 21.37
CA GLY A 104 10.55 -30.93 21.15
C GLY A 104 9.63 -30.93 22.37
N ASN A 105 8.35 -30.62 22.19
CA ASN A 105 7.31 -30.64 23.21
C ASN A 105 6.16 -31.58 22.81
N MET A 106 5.57 -32.26 23.79
CA MET A 106 4.40 -33.12 23.56
C MET A 106 3.12 -32.27 23.49
N ALA A 107 2.62 -32.03 22.27
CA ALA A 107 1.40 -31.27 22.02
C ALA A 107 0.22 -32.19 21.64
N ARG A 108 -1.03 -31.72 21.81
CA ARG A 108 -2.21 -32.41 21.28
C ARG A 108 -2.64 -31.81 19.94
N TYR A 109 -2.70 -32.65 18.92
CA TYR A 109 -3.22 -32.31 17.58
C TYR A 109 -4.24 -33.37 17.16
N GLU A 110 -5.44 -32.95 16.75
CA GLU A 110 -6.56 -33.85 16.41
C GLU A 110 -6.82 -34.94 17.48
N GLY A 111 -6.74 -34.57 18.76
CA GLY A 111 -6.92 -35.45 19.91
C GLY A 111 -5.74 -36.37 20.24
N LYS A 112 -4.77 -36.54 19.32
CA LYS A 112 -3.55 -37.36 19.50
C LYS A 112 -2.41 -36.54 20.07
N PHE A 113 -1.53 -37.21 20.82
CA PHE A 113 -0.26 -36.65 21.27
C PHE A 113 0.79 -36.75 20.16
N VAL A 114 1.44 -35.63 19.83
CA VAL A 114 2.51 -35.53 18.82
C VAL A 114 3.71 -34.80 19.43
N MET A 115 4.92 -35.19 19.03
CA MET A 115 6.10 -34.36 19.22
C MET A 115 5.99 -33.17 18.26
N ALA A 116 5.71 -31.99 18.80
CA ALA A 116 5.78 -30.74 18.07
C ALA A 116 7.05 -30.01 18.50
N ASP A 117 7.81 -29.50 17.54
CA ASP A 117 8.87 -28.57 17.89
C ASP A 117 8.27 -27.30 18.53
N VAL A 118 9.06 -26.62 19.34
CA VAL A 118 8.75 -25.32 19.92
C VAL A 118 9.99 -24.48 19.76
N GLN A 119 9.96 -23.63 18.75
CA GLN A 119 11.01 -22.65 18.50
C GLN A 119 10.88 -21.51 19.51
N GLN A 120 11.99 -21.14 20.15
CA GLN A 120 12.15 -19.92 20.91
C GLN A 120 13.12 -19.01 20.16
N ARG A 121 12.64 -17.81 19.82
CA ARG A 121 13.38 -16.79 19.08
C ARG A 121 13.39 -15.51 19.90
N LEU A 122 14.55 -15.14 20.43
CA LEU A 122 14.71 -13.97 21.28
C LEU A 122 15.95 -13.16 20.89
N LEU A 123 15.87 -11.85 21.14
CA LEU A 123 16.92 -10.87 20.91
C LEU A 123 17.15 -10.11 22.23
N CYS A 124 18.40 -9.91 22.60
CA CYS A 124 18.81 -9.24 23.84
C CYS A 124 19.57 -7.95 23.51
N PHE A 125 19.20 -6.84 24.15
CA PHE A 125 19.73 -5.50 23.92
C PHE A 125 20.08 -4.82 25.24
N GLU A 126 20.81 -3.70 25.17
CA GLU A 126 20.81 -2.72 26.27
C GLU A 126 19.38 -2.26 26.60
N TYR A 127 19.12 -1.94 27.87
CA TYR A 127 17.87 -1.31 28.29
C TYR A 127 18.01 0.22 28.25
N LEU A 128 17.03 0.90 27.67
CA LEU A 128 17.03 2.36 27.48
C LEU A 128 15.89 2.97 28.32
N PRO A 129 16.20 3.60 29.48
CA PRO A 129 15.21 3.86 30.52
C PRO A 129 14.27 5.02 30.22
N LYS A 130 14.61 5.92 29.28
CA LYS A 130 13.69 6.99 28.86
C LYS A 130 12.63 6.53 27.86
N GLY A 131 12.64 5.27 27.40
CA GLY A 131 11.62 4.80 26.47
C GLY A 131 11.76 5.40 25.06
N SER A 132 10.64 5.57 24.35
CA SER A 132 10.64 6.01 22.94
C SER A 132 10.45 7.51 22.77
N LEU A 133 11.11 8.09 21.76
CA LEU A 133 11.00 9.50 21.41
C LEU A 133 9.56 9.94 21.15
N HIS A 134 8.70 9.05 20.67
CA HIS A 134 7.28 9.30 20.46
C HIS A 134 6.54 9.79 21.71
N GLU A 135 6.96 9.41 22.91
CA GLU A 135 6.37 9.86 24.18
C GLU A 135 6.71 11.32 24.51
N TYR A 136 7.68 11.92 23.81
CA TYR A 136 8.23 13.26 24.07
C TYR A 136 8.03 14.25 22.92
N ILE A 137 7.18 13.95 21.92
CA ILE A 137 6.95 14.83 20.75
C ILE A 137 5.46 15.02 20.40
N THR A 138 4.56 14.80 21.37
CA THR A 138 3.10 14.79 21.14
C THR A 138 2.45 16.17 20.97
N ASP A 139 3.20 17.25 21.18
CA ASP A 139 2.80 18.65 20.95
C ASP A 139 4.07 19.54 20.85
N MET A 140 3.98 20.79 20.39
CA MET A 140 5.10 21.73 20.47
C MET A 140 5.53 22.05 21.92
N SER A 141 4.61 22.04 22.88
CA SER A 141 4.88 22.35 24.29
C SER A 141 5.51 21.22 25.13
N CYS A 142 5.80 20.05 24.54
CA CYS A 142 6.10 18.79 25.24
C CYS A 142 7.47 18.69 25.96
N GLY A 143 7.87 19.69 26.74
CA GLY A 143 8.97 19.64 27.72
C GLY A 143 10.40 19.57 27.17
N LEU A 144 10.61 19.11 25.93
CA LEU A 144 11.91 19.09 25.26
C LEU A 144 12.30 20.47 24.74
N ARG A 145 13.37 21.04 25.32
CA ARG A 145 13.96 22.30 24.87
C ARG A 145 14.57 22.13 23.47
N TRP A 146 14.67 23.23 22.72
CA TRP A 146 15.26 23.23 21.37
C TRP A 146 16.59 22.48 21.28
N ARG A 147 17.51 22.75 22.22
CA ARG A 147 18.84 22.11 22.27
C ARG A 147 18.76 20.59 22.30
N ASP A 148 17.85 20.04 23.09
CA ASP A 148 17.72 18.60 23.29
C ASP A 148 17.13 17.97 22.02
N ARG A 149 16.11 18.61 21.41
CA ARG A 149 15.55 18.21 20.10
C ARG A 149 16.57 18.24 18.97
N TYR A 150 17.41 19.27 18.93
CA TYR A 150 18.45 19.42 17.92
C TYR A 150 19.51 18.31 18.05
N GLN A 151 19.96 17.99 19.27
CA GLN A 151 20.86 16.86 19.53
C GLN A 151 20.23 15.51 19.15
N ILE A 152 18.92 15.35 19.38
CA ILE A 152 18.16 14.18 18.92
C ILE A 152 18.14 14.10 17.39
N ILE A 153 17.80 15.18 16.67
CA ILE A 153 17.84 15.20 15.19
C ILE A 153 19.23 14.82 14.67
N THR A 154 20.29 15.48 15.16
CA THR A 154 21.68 15.20 14.76
C THR A 154 22.08 13.76 15.04
N GLY A 155 21.70 13.21 16.20
CA GLY A 155 21.97 11.81 16.54
C GLY A 155 21.24 10.80 15.64
N ILE A 156 19.97 11.06 15.28
CA ILE A 156 19.22 10.22 14.33
C ILE A 156 19.91 10.25 12.96
N CYS A 157 20.29 11.43 12.46
CA CYS A 157 21.00 11.58 11.19
C CYS A 157 22.34 10.81 11.19
N GLN A 158 23.13 10.91 12.27
CA GLN A 158 24.39 10.17 12.43
C GLN A 158 24.16 8.65 12.49
N GLY A 159 23.13 8.20 13.20
CA GLY A 159 22.72 6.79 13.25
C GLY A 159 22.32 6.24 11.88
N LEU A 160 21.47 6.97 11.15
CA LEU A 160 21.00 6.55 9.84
C LEU A 160 22.13 6.57 8.78
N HIS A 161 23.00 7.59 8.83
CA HIS A 161 24.19 7.64 7.98
C HIS A 161 25.07 6.41 8.17
N TYR A 162 25.34 6.03 9.43
CA TYR A 162 26.10 4.82 9.74
C TYR A 162 25.44 3.56 9.16
N LEU A 163 24.12 3.41 9.33
CA LEU A 163 23.37 2.27 8.79
C LEU A 163 23.50 2.20 7.26
N HIS A 164 23.30 3.31 6.57
CA HIS A 164 23.41 3.39 5.10
C HIS A 164 24.84 3.09 4.62
N HIS A 165 25.85 3.59 5.33
CA HIS A 165 27.25 3.29 5.06
C HIS A 165 27.59 1.80 5.29
N LYS A 166 26.93 1.13 6.26
CA LYS A 166 27.00 -0.33 6.47
C LYS A 166 26.05 -1.14 5.58
N HIS A 167 25.42 -0.51 4.61
CA HIS A 167 24.48 -1.11 3.66
C HIS A 167 23.26 -1.75 4.34
N ILE A 168 22.81 -1.11 5.42
CA ILE A 168 21.59 -1.42 6.16
C ILE A 168 20.55 -0.36 5.82
N VAL A 169 19.38 -0.79 5.34
CA VAL A 169 18.20 0.07 5.14
C VAL A 169 17.16 -0.30 6.18
N HIS A 170 16.68 0.69 6.94
CA HIS A 170 15.88 0.50 8.13
C HIS A 170 14.42 0.12 7.81
N LEU A 171 13.81 0.82 6.86
CA LEU A 171 12.44 0.68 6.34
C LEU A 171 11.29 1.00 7.33
N ASP A 172 11.56 1.09 8.63
CA ASP A 172 10.57 1.50 9.64
C ASP A 172 11.07 2.62 10.56
N LEU A 173 11.74 3.63 10.01
CA LEU A 173 12.25 4.75 10.81
C LEU A 173 11.08 5.65 11.26
N LYS A 174 10.82 5.67 12.56
CA LYS A 174 9.74 6.44 13.20
C LYS A 174 10.10 6.75 14.67
N PRO A 175 9.46 7.72 15.33
CA PRO A 175 9.79 8.11 16.70
C PRO A 175 9.55 7.00 17.74
N ALA A 176 8.67 6.04 17.45
CA ALA A 176 8.49 4.85 18.30
C ALA A 176 9.67 3.86 18.21
N ASN A 177 10.44 3.91 17.12
CA ASN A 177 11.64 3.10 16.87
C ASN A 177 12.94 3.90 17.11
N ILE A 178 12.85 5.03 17.83
CA ILE A 178 13.98 5.81 18.31
C ILE A 178 13.87 5.84 19.84
N LEU A 179 14.73 5.10 20.51
CA LEU A 179 14.78 5.04 21.97
C LEU A 179 15.78 6.06 22.52
N LEU A 180 15.61 6.46 23.78
CA LEU A 180 16.43 7.46 24.44
C LEU A 180 17.17 6.86 25.64
N ASP A 181 18.48 7.10 25.73
CA ASP A 181 19.27 6.76 26.92
C ASP A 181 19.11 7.79 28.05
N ASP A 182 19.78 7.57 29.19
CA ASP A 182 19.74 8.49 30.34
C ASP A 182 20.20 9.92 30.01
N ASN A 183 21.03 10.09 28.98
CA ASN A 183 21.61 11.34 28.53
C ASN A 183 20.85 11.98 27.35
N TRP A 184 19.67 11.47 26.99
CA TRP A 184 18.87 11.89 25.82
C TRP A 184 19.53 11.59 24.46
N VAL A 185 20.50 10.68 24.41
CA VAL A 185 21.09 10.24 23.13
C VAL A 185 20.09 9.33 22.42
N PRO A 186 19.70 9.64 21.16
CA PRO A 186 18.77 8.82 20.40
C PRO A 186 19.47 7.57 19.88
N LYS A 187 18.77 6.43 19.95
CA LYS A 187 19.22 5.13 19.46
C LYS A 187 18.14 4.48 18.60
N ILE A 188 18.45 4.28 17.31
CA ILE A 188 17.57 3.60 16.34
C ILE A 188 17.43 2.12 16.73
N THR A 189 16.21 1.59 16.72
CA THR A 189 15.86 0.22 17.12
C THR A 189 14.81 -0.42 16.18
N ASP A 190 14.51 -1.69 16.43
CA ASP A 190 13.51 -2.52 15.73
C ASP A 190 13.82 -2.82 14.25
N PHE A 191 14.83 -3.66 14.04
CA PHE A 191 15.33 -4.05 12.72
C PHE A 191 14.50 -5.17 12.05
N GLY A 192 13.31 -5.49 12.58
CA GLY A 192 12.51 -6.66 12.20
C GLY A 192 12.07 -6.70 10.72
N ILE A 193 12.01 -5.55 10.05
CA ILE A 193 11.74 -5.45 8.61
C ILE A 193 12.91 -4.88 7.80
N SER A 194 14.02 -4.52 8.45
CA SER A 194 15.20 -3.95 7.80
C SER A 194 15.87 -4.92 6.82
N ARG A 195 16.74 -4.38 5.96
CA ARG A 195 17.47 -5.15 4.95
C ARG A 195 18.94 -4.80 4.98
N CYS A 196 19.77 -5.83 5.03
CA CYS A 196 21.22 -5.73 4.92
C CYS A 196 21.67 -6.27 3.57
N PHE A 197 22.47 -5.48 2.87
CA PHE A 197 22.91 -5.76 1.52
C PHE A 197 24.42 -5.99 1.50
N HIS A 198 24.85 -7.10 0.91
CA HIS A 198 26.28 -7.31 0.66
C HIS A 198 26.74 -6.51 -0.54
N GLU A 199 27.95 -5.95 -0.45
CA GLU A 199 28.64 -5.33 -1.58
C GLU A 199 28.59 -6.26 -2.80
N MET A 200 28.23 -5.69 -3.96
CA MET A 200 28.00 -6.37 -5.26
C MET A 200 26.63 -7.02 -5.53
N GLN A 201 25.62 -6.97 -4.65
CA GLN A 201 24.27 -7.48 -4.99
C GLN A 201 23.26 -6.38 -5.38
N SER A 202 22.70 -6.48 -6.59
CA SER A 202 21.58 -5.65 -7.07
C SER A 202 20.22 -6.13 -6.57
N GLN A 203 20.10 -6.37 -5.26
CA GLN A 203 18.84 -6.82 -4.67
C GLN A 203 17.71 -5.79 -4.86
N VAL A 204 16.49 -6.31 -4.98
CA VAL A 204 15.26 -5.54 -5.12
C VAL A 204 14.38 -5.79 -3.90
N ILE A 205 13.86 -4.72 -3.30
CA ILE A 205 12.84 -4.83 -2.25
C ILE A 205 11.50 -5.12 -2.94
N THR A 206 11.09 -6.39 -2.95
CA THR A 206 9.87 -6.85 -3.65
C THR A 206 8.57 -6.64 -2.87
N LYS A 207 8.67 -6.31 -1.57
CA LYS A 207 7.55 -5.94 -0.72
C LYS A 207 8.05 -4.85 0.21
N ILE A 208 7.60 -3.62 0.00
CA ILE A 208 7.92 -2.49 0.87
C ILE A 208 6.90 -2.53 2.01
N THR A 209 7.43 -2.67 3.22
CA THR A 209 6.67 -2.68 4.48
C THR A 209 7.30 -1.64 5.38
N GLY A 210 6.47 -0.90 6.11
CA GLY A 210 6.85 0.16 7.05
C GLY A 210 5.59 0.84 7.57
N THR A 211 5.73 1.74 8.54
CA THR A 211 4.59 2.36 9.21
C THR A 211 3.93 3.46 8.35
N PRO A 212 2.61 3.42 8.11
CA PRO A 212 1.89 4.48 7.42
C PRO A 212 2.11 5.87 8.03
N GLY A 213 2.19 6.88 7.16
CA GLY A 213 2.57 8.25 7.53
C GLY A 213 4.08 8.53 7.56
N TYR A 214 4.94 7.50 7.57
CA TYR A 214 6.40 7.65 7.37
C TYR A 214 6.89 7.04 6.04
N LEU A 215 6.06 6.23 5.38
CA LEU A 215 6.38 5.61 4.09
C LEU A 215 6.47 6.65 2.96
N ALA A 216 7.52 6.51 2.14
CA ALA A 216 7.73 7.35 0.95
C ALA A 216 6.69 7.08 -0.15
N PRO A 217 6.30 8.06 -1.00
CA PRO A 217 5.25 7.91 -2.01
C PRO A 217 5.47 6.73 -2.98
N GLU A 218 6.71 6.49 -3.39
CA GLU A 218 7.06 5.38 -4.29
C GLU A 218 6.82 3.98 -3.68
N SER A 219 6.69 3.89 -2.35
CA SER A 219 6.36 2.66 -1.62
C SER A 219 5.00 2.11 -1.99
N TYR A 220 4.06 3.00 -2.35
CA TYR A 220 2.67 2.65 -2.64
C TYR A 220 2.45 2.25 -4.11
N ASN A 221 3.32 2.69 -5.03
CA ASN A 221 3.15 2.52 -6.48
C ASN A 221 3.54 1.11 -7.00
N HIS A 222 3.56 0.07 -6.14
CA HIS A 222 3.99 -1.30 -6.44
C HIS A 222 5.39 -1.44 -7.11
N THR A 223 6.20 -0.38 -7.14
CA THR A 223 7.48 -0.40 -7.84
C THR A 223 8.52 -1.22 -7.10
N LYS A 224 9.17 -2.12 -7.83
CA LYS A 224 10.37 -2.85 -7.40
C LYS A 224 11.53 -1.86 -7.16
N VAL A 225 11.69 -1.40 -5.92
CA VAL A 225 12.78 -0.47 -5.54
C VAL A 225 14.12 -1.21 -5.55
N THR A 226 15.07 -0.67 -6.30
CA THR A 226 16.45 -1.18 -6.37
C THR A 226 17.23 -0.77 -5.12
N TYR A 227 18.25 -1.56 -4.76
CA TYR A 227 19.22 -1.24 -3.71
C TYR A 227 19.69 0.24 -3.69
N ARG A 228 20.02 0.84 -4.86
CA ARG A 228 20.47 2.23 -4.92
C ARG A 228 19.38 3.25 -4.53
N HIS A 229 18.11 2.90 -4.71
CA HIS A 229 16.98 3.77 -4.40
C HIS A 229 16.35 3.44 -3.03
N SER A 230 16.64 2.28 -2.42
CA SER A 230 16.06 1.91 -1.13
C SER A 230 16.47 2.82 0.03
N TYR A 231 17.65 3.42 -0.03
CA TYR A 231 18.08 4.44 0.95
C TYR A 231 17.16 5.65 0.98
N GLN A 232 16.56 6.03 -0.15
CA GLN A 232 15.68 7.20 -0.24
C GLN A 232 14.35 6.99 0.49
N LEU A 233 13.96 5.75 0.78
CA LEU A 233 12.78 5.43 1.63
C LEU A 233 13.04 5.86 3.09
N ASP A 234 14.22 5.55 3.60
CA ASP A 234 14.64 5.96 4.94
C ASP A 234 14.85 7.48 5.03
N ILE A 235 15.38 8.11 3.97
CA ILE A 235 15.51 9.59 3.90
C ILE A 235 14.15 10.26 3.99
N TYR A 236 13.13 9.74 3.29
CA TYR A 236 11.77 10.29 3.41
C TYR A 236 11.22 10.14 4.83
N SER A 237 11.38 8.95 5.42
CA SER A 237 10.97 8.67 6.80
C SER A 237 11.67 9.60 7.79
N LEU A 238 12.97 9.86 7.61
CA LEU A 238 13.75 10.84 8.37
C LEU A 238 13.18 12.25 8.23
N GLY A 239 12.78 12.66 7.03
CA GLY A 239 12.14 13.95 6.78
C GLY A 239 10.88 14.15 7.62
N ILE A 240 9.98 13.16 7.62
CA ILE A 240 8.78 13.17 8.47
C ILE A 240 9.14 13.22 9.95
N VAL A 241 10.10 12.40 10.41
CA VAL A 241 10.56 12.38 11.81
C VAL A 241 11.11 13.74 12.24
N ILE A 242 11.91 14.40 11.40
CA ILE A 242 12.45 15.75 11.68
C ILE A 242 11.30 16.74 11.84
N ILE A 243 10.34 16.75 10.91
CA ILE A 243 9.18 17.65 10.98
C ILE A 243 8.35 17.39 12.25
N GLU A 244 8.07 16.13 12.61
CA GLU A 244 7.32 15.77 13.81
C GLU A 244 8.03 16.22 15.10
N ILE A 245 9.37 16.14 15.15
CA ILE A 245 10.18 16.70 16.25
C ILE A 245 10.07 18.24 16.30
N LEU A 246 9.94 18.92 15.16
CA LEU A 246 9.82 20.38 15.08
C LEU A 246 8.43 20.91 15.44
N THR A 247 7.36 20.23 15.04
CA THR A 247 5.98 20.77 15.06
C THR A 247 4.99 19.96 15.90
N GLY A 248 5.40 18.79 16.42
CA GLY A 248 4.50 17.81 17.06
C GLY A 248 3.48 17.18 16.10
N ASN A 249 3.57 17.47 14.80
CA ASN A 249 2.61 17.07 13.78
C ASN A 249 3.31 16.49 12.55
N LYS A 250 2.58 15.67 11.78
CA LYS A 250 3.05 15.10 10.52
C LYS A 250 2.40 15.86 9.37
N GLY A 251 3.20 16.38 8.45
CA GLY A 251 2.69 17.07 7.27
C GLY A 251 3.70 18.03 6.67
N TYR A 252 3.32 18.71 5.59
CA TYR A 252 4.09 19.82 5.04
C TYR A 252 3.83 21.09 5.86
N HIS A 253 4.91 21.76 6.29
CA HIS A 253 4.83 23.03 7.01
C HIS A 253 5.71 24.07 6.32
N ASP A 254 5.23 25.31 6.28
CA ASP A 254 6.02 26.45 5.81
C ASP A 254 7.18 26.72 6.79
N VAL A 255 8.40 26.89 6.25
CA VAL A 255 9.63 27.02 7.04
C VAL A 255 9.59 28.26 7.95
N ASP A 256 9.08 29.38 7.44
CA ASP A 256 9.06 30.62 8.21
C ASP A 256 7.99 30.58 9.30
N LYS A 257 6.85 29.91 9.09
CA LYS A 257 5.87 29.60 10.16
C LYS A 257 6.45 28.71 11.26
N VAL A 258 7.27 27.70 10.92
CA VAL A 258 7.94 26.87 11.94
C VAL A 258 8.94 27.71 12.74
N VAL A 259 9.72 28.55 12.08
CA VAL A 259 10.68 29.46 12.74
C VAL A 259 9.96 30.51 13.59
N GLU A 260 8.82 31.05 13.15
CA GLU A 260 7.99 32.01 13.90
C GLU A 260 7.41 31.38 15.17
N SER A 261 6.81 30.19 15.06
CA SER A 261 6.28 29.44 16.20
C SER A 261 7.35 29.22 17.27
N TRP A 262 8.53 28.73 16.88
CA TRP A 262 9.65 28.57 17.80
C TRP A 262 10.18 29.91 18.33
N SER A 263 10.19 30.98 17.53
CA SER A 263 10.61 32.32 17.98
C SER A 263 9.76 32.87 19.11
N ASN A 264 8.48 32.46 19.20
CA ASN A 264 7.57 32.82 20.29
C ASN A 264 7.79 31.97 21.56
N MET A 265 8.43 30.79 21.45
CA MET A 265 8.71 29.88 22.57
C MET A 265 10.14 30.01 23.13
N LEU A 266 11.07 30.61 22.39
CA LEU A 266 12.45 30.83 22.81
C LEU A 266 12.59 32.11 23.66
N GLU A 267 13.35 32.02 24.75
CA GLU A 267 13.69 33.19 25.57
C GLU A 267 14.49 34.23 24.76
N GLN A 268 14.23 35.52 25.02
CA GLN A 268 14.72 36.67 24.22
C GLN A 268 16.24 36.74 24.03
N SER A 269 17.04 35.99 24.80
CA SER A 269 18.51 36.01 24.78
C SER A 269 19.17 34.88 23.97
N GLN A 270 18.43 33.95 23.34
CA GLN A 270 18.99 32.84 22.53
C GLN A 270 18.68 32.92 21.02
N SER A 271 18.40 34.14 20.54
CA SER A 271 17.64 34.43 19.31
C SER A 271 18.13 33.78 18.00
N GLU A 272 19.35 34.02 17.52
CA GLU A 272 19.63 33.84 16.07
C GLU A 272 20.25 32.49 15.66
N VAL A 273 21.14 31.91 16.46
CA VAL A 273 21.74 30.59 16.13
C VAL A 273 20.65 29.51 16.16
N GLN A 274 19.76 29.54 17.15
CA GLN A 274 18.68 28.57 17.28
C GLN A 274 17.65 28.71 16.16
N LYS A 275 17.20 29.93 15.82
CA LYS A 275 16.35 30.15 14.64
C LYS A 275 16.99 29.65 13.35
N LYS A 276 18.32 29.81 13.19
CA LYS A 276 19.04 29.26 12.03
C LYS A 276 19.05 27.73 12.02
N GLN A 277 19.29 27.09 13.17
CA GLN A 277 19.20 25.63 13.31
C GLN A 277 17.78 25.13 13.00
N ILE A 278 16.73 25.75 13.58
CA ILE A 278 15.32 25.44 13.31
C ILE A 278 15.01 25.55 11.81
N ARG A 279 15.41 26.66 11.17
CA ARG A 279 15.24 26.88 9.73
C ARG A 279 15.92 25.78 8.91
N VAL A 280 17.16 25.41 9.26
CA VAL A 280 17.91 24.35 8.56
C VAL A 280 17.27 22.98 8.77
N CYS A 281 16.84 22.64 9.98
CA CYS A 281 16.12 21.39 10.25
C CYS A 281 14.78 21.32 9.48
N ALA A 282 13.99 22.39 9.47
CA ALA A 282 12.72 22.45 8.73
C ALA A 282 12.95 22.29 7.21
N GLN A 283 13.94 22.99 6.67
CA GLN A 283 14.32 22.90 5.27
C GLN A 283 14.82 21.49 4.89
N ILE A 284 15.64 20.86 5.73
CA ILE A 284 16.07 19.46 5.56
C ILE A 284 14.85 18.53 5.57
N GLY A 285 13.94 18.68 6.55
CA GLY A 285 12.71 17.89 6.64
C GLY A 285 11.90 17.91 5.35
N ILE A 286 11.67 19.11 4.80
CA ILE A 286 10.95 19.31 3.53
C ILE A 286 11.69 18.65 2.35
N GLU A 287 13.00 18.89 2.21
CA GLU A 287 13.80 18.32 1.11
C GLU A 287 13.86 16.79 1.16
N CYS A 288 13.97 16.22 2.35
CA CYS A 288 13.86 14.78 2.58
C CYS A 288 12.50 14.22 2.16
N THR A 289 11.41 14.98 2.32
CA THR A 289 10.05 14.58 1.89
C THR A 289 9.75 14.83 0.40
N ASN A 290 10.74 15.14 -0.45
CA ASN A 290 10.50 15.37 -1.88
C ASN A 290 9.85 14.14 -2.55
N PHE A 291 8.84 14.36 -3.39
CA PHE A 291 8.16 13.27 -4.10
C PHE A 291 9.11 12.51 -5.02
N ASP A 292 10.03 13.21 -5.71
CA ASP A 292 11.05 12.62 -6.55
C ASP A 292 12.22 12.10 -5.70
N PRO A 293 12.46 10.78 -5.62
CA PRO A 293 13.53 10.22 -4.79
C PRO A 293 14.92 10.67 -5.25
N ALA A 294 15.11 11.07 -6.51
CA ALA A 294 16.39 11.56 -7.00
C ALA A 294 16.73 12.99 -6.52
N LYS A 295 15.75 13.72 -5.96
CA LYS A 295 15.91 15.08 -5.43
C LYS A 295 16.08 15.14 -3.91
N ARG A 296 15.93 14.02 -3.21
CA ARG A 296 16.14 13.94 -1.75
C ARG A 296 17.63 13.98 -1.43
N PRO A 297 18.07 14.73 -0.40
CA PRO A 297 19.47 14.84 -0.03
C PRO A 297 20.00 13.53 0.59
N ASP A 298 21.27 13.21 0.34
CA ASP A 298 21.94 12.09 0.99
C ASP A 298 22.30 12.41 2.46
N THR A 299 22.59 11.37 3.23
CA THR A 299 22.89 11.50 4.67
C THR A 299 24.15 12.32 5.00
N LEU A 300 25.16 12.37 4.10
CA LEU A 300 26.35 13.21 4.32
C LEU A 300 26.01 14.69 4.11
N HIS A 301 25.24 15.02 3.08
CA HIS A 301 24.78 16.38 2.83
C HIS A 301 23.92 16.92 4.00
N ILE A 302 23.04 16.08 4.55
CA ILE A 302 22.24 16.40 5.75
C ILE A 302 23.15 16.71 6.95
N ILE A 303 24.13 15.85 7.25
CA ILE A 303 25.04 16.03 8.39
C ILE A 303 25.89 17.30 8.24
N SER A 304 26.48 17.56 7.06
CA SER A 304 27.27 18.76 6.80
C SER A 304 26.50 20.05 7.13
N ARG A 305 25.22 20.12 6.73
CA ARG A 305 24.37 21.29 6.99
C ARG A 305 24.02 21.49 8.46
N LEU A 306 23.92 20.41 9.23
CA LEU A 306 23.75 20.49 10.69
C LEU A 306 25.05 20.99 11.34
N ASP A 307 26.19 20.37 11.02
CA ASP A 307 27.51 20.70 11.58
C ASP A 307 27.95 22.15 11.26
N GLU A 308 27.59 22.68 10.09
CA GLU A 308 27.78 24.09 9.71
C GLU A 308 27.04 25.05 10.66
N THR A 309 25.83 24.69 11.12
CA THR A 309 25.08 25.52 12.06
C THR A 309 25.58 25.44 13.50
N GLU A 310 26.14 24.30 13.93
CA GLU A 310 26.87 24.21 15.20
C GLU A 310 28.15 25.07 15.18
N SER A 311 28.92 24.98 14.09
CA SER A 311 30.20 25.66 13.93
C SER A 311 30.09 27.19 14.06
N MET A 312 29.02 27.79 13.53
CA MET A 312 28.77 29.24 13.67
C MET A 312 28.46 29.67 15.11
N GLY A 313 27.93 28.78 15.96
CA GLY A 313 27.77 29.02 17.39
C GLY A 313 29.10 29.13 18.14
N GLY A 314 30.17 28.53 17.61
CA GLY A 314 31.53 28.64 18.15
C GLY A 314 32.15 30.02 17.91
N TYR A 315 32.00 30.59 16.71
CA TYR A 315 32.61 31.87 16.33
C TYR A 315 32.02 33.08 17.07
N ILE A 316 30.76 33.01 17.53
CA ILE A 316 30.15 34.10 18.31
C ILE A 316 30.76 34.20 19.72
N LYS A 317 31.30 33.10 20.28
CA LYS A 317 31.98 33.11 21.59
C LYS A 317 33.39 33.71 21.59
N THR A 318 34.04 33.82 20.45
CA THR A 318 35.39 34.42 20.31
C THR A 318 35.35 35.87 19.81
N GLY A 319 34.17 36.42 19.54
CA GLY A 319 33.97 37.71 18.87
C GLY A 319 33.67 38.93 19.75
N MET A 320 33.75 38.85 21.09
CA MET A 320 33.63 40.02 21.99
C MET A 320 34.45 39.87 23.27
N ILE A 321 35.73 40.23 23.21
CA ILE A 321 36.50 40.67 24.37
C ILE A 321 37.05 42.06 24.04
N THR A 322 36.39 43.10 24.55
CA THR A 322 36.98 44.44 24.57
C THR A 322 38.05 44.51 25.66
N SER A 323 39.07 45.33 25.44
CA SER A 323 40.35 45.37 26.17
C SER A 323 40.28 45.91 27.61
N GLN A 324 39.14 45.75 28.31
CA GLN A 324 38.87 46.39 29.59
C GLN A 324 38.27 45.47 30.67
N GLN A 325 38.08 44.16 30.40
CA GLN A 325 37.57 43.19 31.39
C GLN A 325 38.55 42.05 31.75
N VAL A 326 39.84 42.23 31.45
CA VAL A 326 40.92 41.30 31.86
C VAL A 326 41.32 41.48 33.34
N GLY A 327 40.82 42.52 34.02
CA GLY A 327 41.21 42.87 35.40
C GLY A 327 40.50 42.11 36.52
N ASP A 328 39.19 41.87 36.39
CA ASP A 328 38.34 41.60 37.58
C ASP A 328 38.13 40.11 37.90
N VAL A 329 38.44 39.20 36.96
CA VAL A 329 38.23 37.75 37.13
C VAL A 329 39.27 37.11 38.08
N LEU A 330 40.39 37.78 38.35
CA LEU A 330 41.47 37.26 39.19
C LEU A 330 41.29 37.48 40.70
N ASN A 331 40.22 38.16 41.16
CA ASN A 331 39.99 38.46 42.57
C ASN A 331 38.54 38.24 43.03
N LYS A 332 38.14 36.98 43.20
CA LYS A 332 37.59 36.48 44.49
C LYS A 332 37.35 34.97 44.50
N LEU A 333 38.02 34.34 45.44
CA LEU A 333 37.88 32.94 45.83
C LEU A 333 37.13 32.86 47.17
N HIS A 334 36.41 31.74 47.37
CA HIS A 334 36.02 31.12 48.66
C HIS A 334 34.75 31.55 49.44
N GLN A 335 34.14 30.52 50.06
CA GLN A 335 33.15 30.47 51.17
C GLN A 335 31.71 30.98 50.88
N ASP A 336 30.63 30.38 51.39
CA ASP A 336 30.41 29.13 52.14
C ASP A 336 28.92 28.68 51.98
N ALA A 337 28.55 27.49 52.46
CA ALA A 337 27.16 27.01 52.62
C ALA A 337 26.92 26.60 54.10
N PRO A 338 25.73 26.13 54.55
CA PRO A 338 24.36 26.17 53.99
C PRO A 338 23.32 26.78 54.99
N ASN A 339 22.02 26.72 54.68
CA ASN A 339 20.97 26.23 55.63
C ASN A 339 19.53 26.21 55.05
N THR A 340 18.83 25.10 55.29
CA THR A 340 17.37 24.86 55.20
C THR A 340 16.72 25.20 56.59
N PRO A 341 15.45 24.89 56.99
CA PRO A 341 14.49 23.88 56.46
C PRO A 341 12.96 24.17 56.61
N ARG A 342 12.16 23.09 56.42
CA ARG A 342 10.74 22.84 56.85
C ARG A 342 9.60 23.29 55.93
N GLU A 343 8.40 22.69 55.90
CA GLU A 343 7.77 21.37 56.25
C GLU A 343 6.29 21.48 55.75
N SER A 344 5.45 20.46 55.47
CA SER A 344 5.51 18.98 55.34
C SER A 344 4.18 18.48 54.72
N SER A 345 4.06 17.18 54.37
CA SER A 345 2.79 16.37 54.30
C SER A 345 1.66 16.81 53.33
N SER A 346 0.81 15.94 52.74
CA SER A 346 0.69 14.47 52.66
C SER A 346 -0.36 14.09 51.59
N GLU A 347 -0.33 12.83 51.13
CA GLU A 347 -1.44 11.95 50.66
C GLU A 347 -2.81 12.60 50.30
N GLU A 348 -3.43 12.34 49.13
CA GLU A 348 -4.11 11.07 48.82
C GLU A 348 -4.68 11.00 47.37
N ASN A 349 -4.86 9.76 46.88
CA ASN A 349 -5.95 9.25 46.02
C ASN A 349 -6.36 9.97 44.71
N ALA A 350 -6.06 9.33 43.57
CA ALA A 350 -6.87 9.41 42.35
C ALA A 350 -7.19 8.00 41.82
N THR A 351 -8.48 7.69 41.69
CA THR A 351 -9.05 6.38 41.33
C THR A 351 -8.61 5.85 39.96
N VAL A 352 -8.32 4.55 39.92
CA VAL A 352 -8.19 3.78 38.68
C VAL A 352 -9.53 3.75 37.95
N VAL A 353 -9.61 4.37 36.78
CA VAL A 353 -10.65 4.10 35.78
C VAL A 353 -10.02 3.30 34.64
N THR A 354 -10.40 2.03 34.56
CA THR A 354 -10.06 1.18 33.41
C THR A 354 -10.74 1.70 32.15
N VAL A 355 -9.97 2.21 31.20
CA VAL A 355 -10.44 2.48 29.83
C VAL A 355 -9.78 1.47 28.90
N ALA A 356 -10.61 0.75 28.13
CA ALA A 356 -10.15 -0.23 27.15
C ALA A 356 -9.33 0.45 26.03
N GLY A 357 -8.41 -0.31 25.42
CA GLY A 357 -7.43 0.22 24.48
C GLY A 357 -8.05 0.99 23.31
N THR A 358 -7.64 2.25 23.15
CA THR A 358 -7.99 3.13 22.04
C THR A 358 -6.86 3.23 21.02
N ASN A 359 -7.20 3.31 19.74
CA ASN A 359 -6.26 3.41 18.62
C ASN A 359 -5.40 4.69 18.70
N LYS A 360 -4.12 4.64 18.29
CA LYS A 360 -3.20 5.80 18.37
C LYS A 360 -3.63 7.02 17.55
N TYR A 361 -4.46 6.84 16.53
CA TYR A 361 -5.00 7.93 15.70
C TYR A 361 -6.25 8.59 16.30
N ASP A 362 -6.90 7.92 17.26
CA ASP A 362 -8.16 8.34 17.86
C ASP A 362 -7.97 9.57 18.76
N SER A 363 -6.81 9.69 19.44
CA SER A 363 -6.44 10.88 20.22
C SER A 363 -6.06 12.09 19.36
N PHE A 364 -5.40 11.89 18.21
CA PHE A 364 -4.98 12.97 17.32
C PHE A 364 -6.18 13.79 16.83
N TRP A 365 -7.18 13.12 16.24
CA TRP A 365 -8.35 13.83 15.71
C TRP A 365 -9.30 14.34 16.81
N ARG A 366 -9.39 13.68 17.97
CA ARG A 366 -10.12 14.22 19.13
C ARG A 366 -9.50 15.52 19.64
N ASN A 367 -8.17 15.64 19.62
CA ASN A 367 -7.49 16.88 19.96
C ASN A 367 -7.72 17.95 18.89
N MET A 368 -7.58 17.60 17.59
CA MET A 368 -7.77 18.54 16.49
C MET A 368 -9.21 19.09 16.38
N ALA A 369 -10.21 18.27 16.71
CA ALA A 369 -11.63 18.64 16.75
C ALA A 369 -11.97 19.67 17.85
N ASN A 370 -11.11 19.84 18.86
CA ASN A 370 -11.30 20.75 19.99
C ASN A 370 -10.54 22.10 19.83
N LEU A 371 -9.81 22.30 18.73
CA LEU A 371 -8.76 23.34 18.62
C LEU A 371 -8.93 24.33 17.45
N ASP A 372 -10.08 24.36 16.77
CA ASP A 372 -10.39 25.14 15.55
C ASP A 372 -9.49 24.93 14.31
N MET A 373 -8.28 24.40 14.48
CA MET A 373 -7.30 24.08 13.42
C MET A 373 -7.86 23.19 12.30
N PHE A 374 -8.87 22.37 12.58
CA PHE A 374 -9.54 21.57 11.56
C PHE A 374 -10.24 22.42 10.51
N ASN A 375 -10.93 23.49 10.93
CA ASN A 375 -11.57 24.43 10.02
C ASN A 375 -10.53 25.13 9.16
N GLU A 376 -9.42 25.59 9.75
CA GLU A 376 -8.32 26.21 9.00
C GLU A 376 -7.71 25.25 7.97
N THR A 377 -7.54 23.98 8.33
CA THR A 377 -7.00 22.95 7.42
C THR A 377 -7.95 22.70 6.25
N ILE A 378 -9.26 22.60 6.49
CA ILE A 378 -10.28 22.54 5.42
C ILE A 378 -10.31 23.82 4.58
N HIS A 379 -10.17 25.00 5.19
CA HIS A 379 -10.12 26.29 4.48
C HIS A 379 -8.86 26.46 3.62
N SER A 380 -7.80 25.69 3.89
CA SER A 380 -6.58 25.64 3.07
C SER A 380 -6.66 24.71 1.84
N LEU A 381 -7.73 23.91 1.71
CA LEU A 381 -7.95 23.08 0.52
C LEU A 381 -8.40 23.94 -0.66
N ASP A 382 -8.03 23.53 -1.87
CA ASP A 382 -8.65 24.05 -3.09
C ASP A 382 -10.18 23.83 -3.03
N PRO A 383 -11.01 24.80 -3.46
CA PRO A 383 -12.47 24.69 -3.36
C PRO A 383 -13.10 23.48 -4.05
N ASP A 384 -12.47 22.90 -5.08
CA ASP A 384 -12.98 21.71 -5.77
C ASP A 384 -12.54 20.43 -5.05
N ILE A 385 -11.29 20.38 -4.54
CA ILE A 385 -10.81 19.29 -3.67
C ILE A 385 -11.63 19.23 -2.38
N LYS A 386 -11.97 20.40 -1.80
CA LYS A 386 -12.84 20.51 -0.63
C LYS A 386 -14.22 19.87 -0.87
N ARG A 387 -14.85 20.11 -2.03
CA ARG A 387 -16.13 19.46 -2.38
C ARG A 387 -16.00 17.94 -2.51
N CYS A 388 -14.92 17.46 -3.12
CA CYS A 388 -14.64 16.02 -3.20
C CYS A 388 -14.53 15.40 -1.80
N PHE A 389 -13.88 16.09 -0.86
CA PHE A 389 -13.78 15.66 0.54
C PHE A 389 -15.11 15.74 1.30
N GLU A 390 -15.84 16.85 1.21
CA GLU A 390 -17.17 17.00 1.82
C GLU A 390 -18.16 15.94 1.33
N TYR A 391 -18.14 15.62 0.03
CA TYR A 391 -18.95 14.54 -0.53
C TYR A 391 -18.62 13.16 0.05
N CYS A 392 -17.39 12.93 0.52
CA CYS A 392 -17.03 11.68 1.18
C CYS A 392 -17.73 11.48 2.54
N SER A 393 -18.31 12.54 3.14
CA SER A 393 -19.08 12.44 4.39
C SER A 393 -20.38 11.63 4.30
N ILE A 394 -20.87 11.31 3.10
CA ILE A 394 -22.02 10.41 2.92
C ILE A 394 -21.68 8.95 3.26
N PHE A 395 -20.41 8.55 3.21
CA PHE A 395 -20.04 7.15 3.44
C PHE A 395 -20.10 6.80 4.95
N PRO A 396 -20.66 5.63 5.32
CA PRO A 396 -20.73 5.19 6.70
C PRO A 396 -19.36 5.02 7.37
N ARG A 397 -19.35 5.05 8.71
CA ARG A 397 -18.16 4.72 9.51
C ARG A 397 -17.59 3.35 9.14
N GLY A 398 -16.26 3.28 9.01
CA GLY A 398 -15.54 2.08 8.60
C GLY A 398 -15.78 1.62 7.15
N SER A 399 -16.41 2.42 6.29
CA SER A 399 -16.55 2.07 4.87
C SER A 399 -15.21 2.01 4.16
N LYS A 400 -14.99 0.91 3.44
CA LYS A 400 -13.89 0.75 2.49
C LYS A 400 -14.23 1.50 1.21
N LEU A 401 -13.33 2.37 0.77
CA LEU A 401 -13.49 3.26 -0.38
C LEU A 401 -12.39 2.94 -1.38
N ARG A 402 -12.75 2.55 -2.61
CA ARG A 402 -11.78 2.33 -3.69
C ARG A 402 -11.59 3.63 -4.46
N MET A 403 -10.33 3.98 -4.76
CA MET A 403 -9.98 5.22 -5.49
C MET A 403 -10.81 5.41 -6.77
N VAL A 404 -10.89 4.35 -7.59
CA VAL A 404 -11.62 4.33 -8.86
C VAL A 404 -13.11 4.66 -8.69
N GLU A 405 -13.76 4.14 -7.63
CA GLU A 405 -15.18 4.41 -7.37
C GLU A 405 -15.42 5.88 -6.96
N LEU A 406 -14.55 6.44 -6.12
CA LEU A 406 -14.63 7.84 -5.71
C LEU A 406 -14.37 8.80 -6.88
N VAL A 407 -13.34 8.53 -7.69
CA VAL A 407 -13.03 9.28 -8.92
C VAL A 407 -14.24 9.31 -9.86
N HIS A 408 -14.85 8.15 -10.13
CA HIS A 408 -16.05 8.05 -10.97
C HIS A 408 -17.24 8.87 -10.40
N LEU A 409 -17.43 8.85 -9.09
CA LEU A 409 -18.49 9.63 -8.43
C LEU A 409 -18.22 11.14 -8.52
N TRP A 410 -17.00 11.62 -8.28
CA TRP A 410 -16.66 13.04 -8.38
C TRP A 410 -16.78 13.59 -9.82
N ILE A 411 -16.40 12.80 -10.83
CA ILE A 411 -16.64 13.12 -12.25
C ILE A 411 -18.14 13.21 -12.55
N ALA A 412 -18.94 12.25 -12.05
CA ALA A 412 -20.39 12.23 -12.23
C ALA A 412 -21.11 13.39 -11.53
N GLN A 413 -20.64 13.83 -10.36
CA GLN A 413 -21.13 15.08 -9.75
C GLN A 413 -20.70 16.30 -10.56
N GLY A 414 -19.55 16.25 -11.22
CA GLY A 414 -18.94 17.38 -11.92
C GLY A 414 -18.15 18.29 -10.99
N PHE A 415 -17.49 17.72 -9.97
CA PHE A 415 -16.58 18.47 -9.10
C PHE A 415 -15.22 18.72 -9.76
N ILE A 416 -14.82 17.87 -10.71
CA ILE A 416 -13.55 17.95 -11.43
C ILE A 416 -13.61 19.11 -12.43
N LYS A 417 -12.73 20.11 -12.28
CA LYS A 417 -12.53 21.16 -13.28
C LYS A 417 -11.31 20.85 -14.13
N ILE A 418 -11.50 20.90 -15.44
CA ILE A 418 -10.41 20.88 -16.42
C ILE A 418 -10.10 22.32 -16.87
N SER A 419 -8.82 22.64 -16.91
CA SER A 419 -8.24 23.92 -17.35
C SER A 419 -8.26 24.07 -18.87
N CYS A 420 -8.20 22.96 -19.62
CA CYS A 420 -8.29 22.94 -21.07
C CYS A 420 -9.02 21.68 -21.59
N ALA A 421 -9.52 21.73 -22.82
CA ALA A 421 -10.33 20.64 -23.41
C ALA A 421 -9.55 19.34 -23.71
N THR A 422 -8.22 19.37 -23.62
CA THR A 422 -7.32 18.21 -23.79
C THR A 422 -6.94 17.54 -22.47
N GLU A 423 -7.25 18.16 -21.33
CA GLU A 423 -6.93 17.63 -20.01
C GLU A 423 -7.89 16.48 -19.63
N ASP A 424 -7.35 15.45 -18.98
CA ASP A 424 -8.08 14.22 -18.69
C ASP A 424 -8.69 14.27 -17.29
N MET A 425 -10.00 14.02 -17.20
CA MET A 425 -10.75 14.19 -15.95
C MET A 425 -10.33 13.16 -14.89
N GLU A 426 -9.97 11.95 -15.32
CA GLU A 426 -9.53 10.87 -14.45
C GLU A 426 -8.17 11.22 -13.82
N GLU A 427 -7.20 11.69 -14.63
CA GLU A 427 -5.88 12.15 -14.13
C GLU A 427 -6.00 13.32 -13.14
N VAL A 428 -6.86 14.32 -13.41
CA VAL A 428 -7.11 15.42 -12.46
C VAL A 428 -7.80 14.93 -11.18
N ALA A 429 -8.78 14.03 -11.30
CA ALA A 429 -9.49 13.46 -10.15
C ALA A 429 -8.61 12.56 -9.28
N GLU A 430 -7.73 11.77 -9.90
CA GLU A 430 -6.68 11.00 -9.23
C GLU A 430 -5.73 11.96 -8.50
N GLY A 431 -5.34 13.09 -9.10
CA GLY A 431 -4.58 14.15 -8.42
C GLY A 431 -5.29 14.71 -7.18
N TYR A 432 -6.59 15.00 -7.27
CA TYR A 432 -7.39 15.44 -6.12
C TYR A 432 -7.47 14.36 -5.03
N PHE A 433 -7.57 13.08 -5.43
CA PHE A 433 -7.55 11.94 -4.50
C PHE A 433 -6.22 11.88 -3.73
N GLN A 434 -5.09 11.98 -4.44
CA GLN A 434 -3.77 11.93 -3.83
C GLN A 434 -3.51 13.09 -2.87
N GLU A 435 -4.08 14.28 -3.11
CA GLU A 435 -4.00 15.40 -2.15
C GLU A 435 -4.83 15.17 -0.86
N LEU A 436 -5.91 14.38 -0.93
CA LEU A 436 -6.64 13.96 0.27
C LEU A 436 -5.89 12.86 1.03
N VAL A 437 -5.18 11.97 0.34
CA VAL A 437 -4.30 10.96 0.96
C VAL A 437 -3.07 11.61 1.58
N SER A 438 -2.41 12.55 0.90
CA SER A 438 -1.21 13.26 1.40
C SER A 438 -1.48 14.01 2.71
N ARG A 439 -2.70 14.58 2.84
CA ARG A 439 -3.19 15.27 4.05
C ARG A 439 -3.85 14.34 5.08
N SER A 440 -3.78 13.02 4.90
CA SER A 440 -4.36 12.01 5.80
C SER A 440 -5.89 12.09 6.00
N PHE A 441 -6.61 12.76 5.08
CA PHE A 441 -8.07 12.78 5.05
C PHE A 441 -8.66 11.45 4.56
N LEU A 442 -7.91 10.74 3.71
CA LEU A 442 -8.16 9.36 3.29
C LEU A 442 -6.97 8.49 3.69
N GLN A 443 -7.22 7.38 4.37
CA GLN A 443 -6.18 6.51 4.95
C GLN A 443 -6.19 5.13 4.28
N PRO A 444 -5.07 4.62 3.76
CA PRO A 444 -5.02 3.29 3.15
C PRO A 444 -5.21 2.19 4.21
N GLU A 445 -5.92 1.11 3.86
CA GLU A 445 -6.18 -0.01 4.77
C GLU A 445 -5.02 -1.02 4.78
N GLU A 446 -4.55 -1.42 5.97
CA GLU A 446 -3.38 -2.31 6.16
C GLU A 446 -3.62 -3.80 5.81
N SER A 447 -4.70 -4.15 5.08
CA SER A 447 -5.09 -5.55 4.89
C SER A 447 -4.19 -6.30 3.90
N SER A 448 -3.89 -7.58 4.19
CA SER A 448 -2.88 -8.36 3.46
C SER A 448 -3.27 -8.88 2.08
N TYR A 449 -4.45 -8.51 1.55
CA TYR A 449 -5.01 -9.07 0.31
C TYR A 449 -5.57 -8.04 -0.69
N ASP A 450 -5.88 -6.82 -0.26
CA ASP A 450 -6.53 -5.82 -1.11
C ASP A 450 -5.91 -4.44 -0.88
N THR A 451 -4.86 -4.13 -1.64
CA THR A 451 -4.01 -2.93 -1.48
C THR A 451 -4.60 -1.66 -2.12
N GLY A 452 -5.89 -1.65 -2.48
CA GLY A 452 -6.56 -0.54 -3.17
C GLY A 452 -7.67 0.17 -2.36
N CYS A 453 -7.87 -0.21 -1.10
CA CYS A 453 -8.95 0.32 -0.24
C CYS A 453 -8.45 1.41 0.73
N PHE A 454 -9.28 2.43 0.92
CA PHE A 454 -9.06 3.57 1.81
C PHE A 454 -10.24 3.77 2.77
N THR A 455 -10.03 4.43 3.90
CA THR A 455 -11.05 4.75 4.90
C THR A 455 -10.99 6.23 5.30
N ILE A 456 -12.08 6.75 5.86
CA ILE A 456 -12.15 8.08 6.51
C ILE A 456 -12.13 7.85 8.02
N HIS A 457 -11.36 8.65 8.75
CA HIS A 457 -11.30 8.55 10.21
C HIS A 457 -12.61 8.98 10.88
N ASP A 458 -13.10 8.23 11.87
CA ASP A 458 -14.41 8.44 12.50
C ASP A 458 -14.62 9.87 13.03
N ALA A 459 -13.61 10.45 13.68
CA ALA A 459 -13.66 11.83 14.17
C ALA A 459 -13.82 12.90 13.06
N LEU A 460 -13.42 12.61 11.81
CA LEU A 460 -13.74 13.48 10.66
C LEU A 460 -15.23 13.42 10.33
N LEU A 461 -15.84 12.25 10.45
CA LEU A 461 -17.29 12.05 10.26
C LEU A 461 -18.09 12.75 11.37
N ASP A 462 -17.61 12.74 12.62
CA ASP A 462 -18.18 13.54 13.73
C ASP A 462 -18.13 15.06 13.49
N LEU A 463 -17.12 15.54 12.74
CA LEU A 463 -16.99 16.95 12.35
C LEU A 463 -17.90 17.27 11.15
N PHE A 464 -18.01 16.37 10.17
CA PHE A 464 -18.96 16.51 9.07
C PHE A 464 -20.42 16.57 9.56
N ASP A 465 -20.79 15.82 10.61
CA ASP A 465 -22.13 15.87 11.19
C ASP A 465 -22.50 17.26 11.76
N LYS A 466 -21.51 18.14 11.99
CA LYS A 466 -21.68 19.53 12.46
C LYS A 466 -21.59 20.58 11.35
N VAL A 467 -20.97 20.26 10.20
CA VAL A 467 -20.57 21.24 9.18
C VAL A 467 -21.14 20.94 7.77
N SER A 468 -21.42 19.67 7.45
CA SER A 468 -21.82 19.23 6.11
C SER A 468 -23.30 19.52 5.85
N GLY A 469 -23.59 20.74 5.37
CA GLY A 469 -24.96 21.19 5.08
C GLY A 469 -25.67 20.39 3.99
N ASP A 470 -24.97 19.97 2.94
CA ASP A 470 -25.56 19.38 1.73
C ASP A 470 -25.54 17.84 1.70
N CYS A 471 -24.77 17.19 2.58
CA CYS A 471 -24.63 15.74 2.62
C CYS A 471 -25.36 15.13 3.82
N PHE A 472 -25.84 13.89 3.66
CA PHE A 472 -26.52 13.14 4.72
C PHE A 472 -26.29 11.64 4.54
N ARG A 473 -26.25 10.90 5.66
CA ARG A 473 -26.15 9.44 5.67
C ARG A 473 -27.16 8.82 6.63
N ILE A 474 -27.74 7.68 6.23
CA ILE A 474 -28.69 6.91 7.02
C ILE A 474 -28.05 5.58 7.41
N GLU A 475 -27.77 5.40 8.69
CA GLU A 475 -27.14 4.19 9.24
C GLU A 475 -28.19 3.23 9.82
N ASN A 476 -29.05 2.67 8.96
CA ASN A 476 -30.04 1.66 9.31
C ASN A 476 -29.43 0.22 9.36
N ASP A 477 -29.98 -0.65 10.20
CA ASP A 477 -29.60 -2.08 10.30
C ASP A 477 -30.53 -2.98 9.47
N PHE A 478 -30.00 -4.10 8.98
CA PHE A 478 -30.73 -5.10 8.18
C PHE A 478 -31.86 -5.80 8.92
N ARG A 479 -31.91 -5.73 10.26
CA ARG A 479 -32.87 -6.47 11.10
C ARG A 479 -34.30 -5.92 11.11
N GLY A 480 -34.66 -5.05 10.16
CA GLY A 480 -36.04 -4.64 9.93
C GLY A 480 -36.62 -3.63 10.93
N GLY A 481 -35.77 -2.88 11.66
CA GLY A 481 -36.23 -1.84 12.60
C GLY A 481 -36.84 -0.60 11.94
N GLY A 482 -36.61 -0.40 10.64
CA GLY A 482 -36.91 0.87 9.95
C GLY A 482 -36.02 2.02 10.43
N TRP A 483 -36.08 3.17 9.75
CA TRP A 483 -35.38 4.38 10.18
C TRP A 483 -36.34 5.52 10.51
N GLU A 484 -36.45 5.82 11.80
CA GLU A 484 -37.47 6.73 12.33
C GLU A 484 -37.08 8.21 12.32
N GLY A 485 -35.80 8.55 12.17
CA GLY A 485 -35.30 9.94 12.23
C GLY A 485 -35.89 10.91 11.20
N ASP A 486 -35.58 12.20 11.38
CA ASP A 486 -35.97 13.28 10.46
C ASP A 486 -34.89 13.56 9.42
N ILE A 487 -35.30 13.82 8.17
CA ILE A 487 -34.42 14.18 7.05
C ILE A 487 -34.67 15.64 6.69
N ARG A 488 -33.60 16.45 6.64
CA ARG A 488 -33.70 17.84 6.16
C ARG A 488 -34.01 17.86 4.66
N ARG A 489 -34.85 18.79 4.21
CA ARG A 489 -35.35 18.85 2.81
C ARG A 489 -34.39 19.53 1.82
N ASP A 490 -33.34 20.16 2.33
CA ASP A 490 -32.32 20.92 1.61
C ASP A 490 -31.15 20.05 1.13
N ILE A 491 -31.01 18.80 1.63
CA ILE A 491 -29.88 17.94 1.29
C ILE A 491 -29.82 17.61 -0.21
N GLN A 492 -28.59 17.56 -0.73
CA GLN A 492 -28.30 17.28 -2.14
C GLN A 492 -27.68 15.89 -2.32
N HIS A 493 -26.97 15.38 -1.30
CA HIS A 493 -26.28 14.10 -1.35
C HIS A 493 -26.73 13.17 -0.23
N LEU A 494 -27.31 12.01 -0.57
CA LEU A 494 -27.78 11.02 0.40
C LEU A 494 -27.19 9.63 0.13
N LEU A 495 -26.74 8.98 1.20
CA LEU A 495 -26.45 7.54 1.22
C LEU A 495 -27.26 6.82 2.29
N ILE A 496 -27.76 5.63 1.98
CA ILE A 496 -28.48 4.73 2.89
C ILE A 496 -27.66 3.45 3.09
N ARG A 497 -27.36 3.08 4.34
CA ARG A 497 -26.49 1.93 4.65
C ARG A 497 -27.09 0.60 4.20
N CYS A 498 -28.38 0.40 4.43
CA CYS A 498 -29.12 -0.80 4.06
C CYS A 498 -30.37 -0.43 3.26
N TYR A 499 -30.68 -1.20 2.21
CA TYR A 499 -31.87 -0.99 1.39
C TYR A 499 -33.16 -1.07 2.23
N ASP A 500 -34.04 -0.07 2.06
CA ASP A 500 -35.37 0.00 2.68
C ASP A 500 -36.34 0.71 1.70
N GLY A 501 -37.13 -0.07 0.97
CA GLY A 501 -38.09 0.44 -0.02
C GLY A 501 -39.19 1.32 0.59
N LYS A 502 -39.54 1.11 1.87
CA LYS A 502 -40.54 1.93 2.59
C LYS A 502 -39.96 3.28 2.95
N LEU A 503 -38.76 3.32 3.53
CA LEU A 503 -38.01 4.56 3.78
C LEU A 503 -37.87 5.40 2.51
N ILE A 504 -37.50 4.75 1.39
CA ILE A 504 -37.38 5.41 0.09
C ILE A 504 -38.72 6.03 -0.32
N THR A 505 -39.78 5.23 -0.37
CA THR A 505 -41.08 5.67 -0.89
C THR A 505 -41.79 6.71 -0.03
N GLU A 506 -41.69 6.61 1.30
CA GLU A 506 -42.37 7.51 2.24
C GLU A 506 -41.57 8.79 2.54
N LYS A 507 -40.25 8.70 2.76
CA LYS A 507 -39.41 9.86 3.15
C LYS A 507 -38.56 10.41 1.99
N ILE A 508 -37.84 9.56 1.24
CA ILE A 508 -36.82 10.03 0.28
C ILE A 508 -37.42 10.66 -0.99
N LEU A 509 -38.55 10.14 -1.49
CA LEU A 509 -39.21 10.70 -2.68
C LEU A 509 -39.79 12.12 -2.50
N GLY A 510 -39.70 12.70 -1.29
CA GLY A 510 -40.00 14.11 -1.01
C GLY A 510 -38.82 15.08 -1.20
N LEU A 511 -37.61 14.58 -1.48
CA LEU A 511 -36.38 15.38 -1.56
C LEU A 511 -36.13 15.91 -2.98
N GLU A 512 -36.93 16.88 -3.43
CA GLU A 512 -36.93 17.40 -4.81
C GLU A 512 -35.58 18.00 -5.31
N ASN A 513 -34.64 18.27 -4.40
CA ASN A 513 -33.30 18.80 -4.70
C ASN A 513 -32.21 17.73 -4.76
N LEU A 514 -32.54 16.46 -4.51
CA LEU A 514 -31.54 15.41 -4.39
C LEU A 514 -30.80 15.17 -5.72
N LEU A 515 -29.46 15.28 -5.65
CA LEU A 515 -28.53 15.02 -6.76
C LEU A 515 -27.94 13.60 -6.67
N THR A 516 -27.92 13.00 -5.48
CA THR A 516 -27.28 11.70 -5.22
C THR A 516 -28.16 10.83 -4.34
N LEU A 517 -28.41 9.61 -4.79
CA LEU A 517 -28.97 8.54 -3.96
C LEU A 517 -28.10 7.30 -4.11
N ILE A 518 -27.34 6.96 -3.06
CA ILE A 518 -26.56 5.71 -2.97
C ILE A 518 -27.19 4.83 -1.90
N VAL A 519 -27.31 3.54 -2.17
CA VAL A 519 -27.58 2.50 -1.18
C VAL A 519 -26.33 1.64 -1.08
N TYR A 520 -25.78 1.46 0.12
CA TYR A 520 -24.47 0.80 0.30
C TYR A 520 -24.59 -0.72 0.28
N ASN A 521 -25.53 -1.28 1.03
CA ASN A 521 -25.88 -2.70 1.01
C ASN A 521 -27.37 -2.91 0.74
N GLY A 522 -27.76 -4.04 0.16
CA GLY A 522 -29.17 -4.31 -0.11
C GLY A 522 -29.47 -5.75 -0.51
N TYR A 523 -30.40 -6.35 0.23
CA TYR A 523 -31.18 -7.50 -0.23
C TYR A 523 -32.54 -6.95 -0.67
N ALA A 524 -32.77 -6.90 -1.98
CA ALA A 524 -34.03 -6.43 -2.52
C ALA A 524 -35.02 -7.59 -2.60
N ALA A 525 -36.29 -7.37 -2.24
CA ALA A 525 -37.34 -8.36 -2.48
C ALA A 525 -37.81 -8.32 -3.94
N THR A 526 -38.61 -9.30 -4.35
CA THR A 526 -39.27 -9.27 -5.67
C THR A 526 -40.36 -8.18 -5.68
N GLY A 527 -40.30 -7.26 -6.67
CA GLY A 527 -41.26 -6.17 -6.86
C GLY A 527 -40.71 -4.74 -6.78
N GLU A 528 -39.42 -4.57 -6.46
CA GLU A 528 -38.80 -3.25 -6.24
C GLU A 528 -38.62 -2.37 -7.49
N GLU A 529 -38.92 -2.89 -8.69
CA GLU A 529 -39.00 -2.11 -9.93
C GLU A 529 -39.89 -0.87 -9.79
N ARG A 530 -40.98 -0.98 -9.02
CA ARG A 530 -41.90 0.13 -8.72
C ARG A 530 -41.25 1.24 -7.90
N VAL A 531 -40.29 0.90 -7.04
CA VAL A 531 -39.52 1.88 -6.26
C VAL A 531 -38.53 2.59 -7.18
N ILE A 532 -37.82 1.87 -8.07
CA ILE A 532 -36.96 2.47 -9.09
C ILE A 532 -37.78 3.40 -10.01
N GLU A 533 -38.97 2.97 -10.44
CA GLU A 533 -39.84 3.78 -11.29
C GLU A 533 -40.30 5.06 -10.58
N SER A 534 -40.59 4.97 -9.28
CA SER A 534 -40.99 6.09 -8.44
C SER A 534 -39.83 7.07 -8.17
N ILE A 535 -38.61 6.58 -7.96
CA ILE A 535 -37.37 7.38 -7.90
C ILE A 535 -37.21 8.16 -9.21
N CYS A 536 -37.28 7.49 -10.35
CA CYS A 536 -37.12 8.10 -11.67
C CYS A 536 -38.13 9.22 -11.93
N LYS A 537 -39.38 9.05 -11.48
CA LYS A 537 -40.46 10.02 -11.67
C LYS A 537 -40.39 11.21 -10.73
N ARG A 538 -39.95 11.02 -9.47
CA ARG A 538 -40.03 12.05 -8.42
C ARG A 538 -38.71 12.77 -8.11
N LEU A 539 -37.57 12.22 -8.52
CA LEU A 539 -36.24 12.80 -8.25
C LEU A 539 -35.49 13.18 -9.56
N PRO A 540 -36.07 14.03 -10.44
CA PRO A 540 -35.55 14.29 -11.79
C PRO A 540 -34.19 15.01 -11.83
N LYS A 541 -33.69 15.53 -10.70
CA LYS A 541 -32.40 16.22 -10.58
C LYS A 541 -31.21 15.28 -10.31
N LEU A 542 -31.46 13.98 -10.05
CA LEU A 542 -30.40 13.01 -9.76
C LEU A 542 -29.33 12.99 -10.85
N ARG A 543 -28.07 13.12 -10.41
CA ARG A 543 -26.83 12.89 -11.18
C ARG A 543 -26.26 11.50 -10.90
N VAL A 544 -26.45 10.99 -9.70
CA VAL A 544 -25.95 9.69 -9.25
C VAL A 544 -27.10 8.90 -8.64
N LEU A 545 -27.34 7.70 -9.15
CA LEU A 545 -28.23 6.70 -8.59
C LEU A 545 -27.47 5.38 -8.49
N ALA A 546 -27.28 4.85 -7.28
CA ALA A 546 -26.59 3.58 -7.05
C ALA A 546 -27.40 2.72 -6.07
N ILE A 547 -27.87 1.55 -6.51
CA ILE A 547 -28.65 0.61 -5.68
C ILE A 547 -28.18 -0.83 -5.93
N PRO A 548 -27.82 -1.61 -4.88
CA PRO A 548 -27.52 -3.02 -4.98
C PRO A 548 -28.77 -3.89 -4.83
N PHE A 549 -28.83 -4.95 -5.62
CA PHE A 549 -29.91 -5.94 -5.70
C PHE A 549 -29.29 -7.33 -5.51
N ILE A 550 -28.90 -7.66 -4.28
CA ILE A 550 -28.37 -8.99 -3.94
C ILE A 550 -29.56 -9.92 -3.67
N LEU A 551 -29.77 -10.88 -4.57
CA LEU A 551 -30.83 -11.88 -4.45
C LEU A 551 -30.25 -13.21 -3.99
N GLU A 552 -30.78 -13.76 -2.90
CA GLU A 552 -30.39 -15.09 -2.41
C GLU A 552 -30.88 -16.17 -3.38
N ARG A 553 -29.97 -17.02 -3.85
CA ARG A 553 -30.28 -18.10 -4.79
C ARG A 553 -30.53 -19.41 -4.06
N TYR A 554 -31.80 -19.75 -3.85
CA TYR A 554 -32.20 -21.06 -3.34
C TYR A 554 -32.22 -22.09 -4.49
N PRO A 555 -31.76 -23.34 -4.28
CA PRO A 555 -31.82 -24.38 -5.31
C PRO A 555 -33.26 -24.65 -5.75
N GLY A 556 -33.55 -24.48 -7.04
CA GLY A 556 -34.86 -24.75 -7.64
C GLY A 556 -35.72 -23.53 -7.98
N MET A 557 -35.26 -22.30 -7.73
CA MET A 557 -35.90 -21.09 -8.26
C MET A 557 -35.40 -20.75 -9.68
N GLU A 558 -36.29 -20.19 -10.50
CA GLU A 558 -35.95 -19.61 -11.81
C GLU A 558 -35.00 -18.40 -11.64
N PRO A 559 -34.26 -17.99 -12.70
CA PRO A 559 -33.45 -16.78 -12.64
C PRO A 559 -34.33 -15.56 -12.36
N ASN A 560 -34.01 -14.79 -11.33
CA ASN A 560 -34.73 -13.54 -11.08
C ASN A 560 -34.37 -12.53 -12.19
N GLU A 561 -35.38 -11.99 -12.86
CA GLU A 561 -35.23 -10.86 -13.79
C GLU A 561 -35.50 -9.54 -13.06
N LEU A 562 -34.70 -8.52 -13.36
CA LEU A 562 -34.91 -7.13 -12.94
C LEU A 562 -34.95 -6.25 -14.19
N SER A 563 -36.09 -5.62 -14.46
CA SER A 563 -36.24 -4.69 -15.58
C SER A 563 -36.03 -3.25 -15.12
N VAL A 564 -35.08 -2.53 -15.75
CA VAL A 564 -34.90 -1.10 -15.45
C VAL A 564 -36.04 -0.32 -16.11
N PRO A 565 -36.82 0.48 -15.37
CA PRO A 565 -38.04 1.06 -15.92
C PRO A 565 -37.75 2.15 -16.95
N GLY A 566 -38.57 2.22 -18.01
CA GLY A 566 -38.44 3.23 -19.07
C GLY A 566 -38.53 4.69 -18.59
N SER A 567 -39.08 4.91 -17.40
CA SER A 567 -39.07 6.20 -16.69
C SER A 567 -37.67 6.73 -16.38
N ILE A 568 -36.62 5.90 -16.45
CA ILE A 568 -35.21 6.33 -16.29
C ILE A 568 -34.90 7.57 -17.15
N THR A 569 -35.54 7.68 -18.33
CA THR A 569 -35.45 8.84 -19.24
C THR A 569 -35.87 10.19 -18.65
N GLN A 570 -36.54 10.20 -17.50
CA GLN A 570 -36.91 11.42 -16.79
C GLN A 570 -35.73 12.00 -15.98
N LEU A 571 -34.73 11.17 -15.64
CA LEU A 571 -33.49 11.58 -14.98
C LEU A 571 -32.51 12.21 -15.98
N LYS A 572 -32.87 13.36 -16.53
CA LYS A 572 -32.11 14.06 -17.60
C LYS A 572 -30.71 14.51 -17.18
N HIS A 573 -30.41 14.53 -15.88
CA HIS A 573 -29.11 14.92 -15.32
C HIS A 573 -28.24 13.73 -14.90
N LEU A 574 -28.72 12.49 -15.08
CA LEU A 574 -28.06 11.27 -14.61
C LEU A 574 -26.74 11.04 -15.34
N ARG A 575 -25.65 10.99 -14.58
CA ARG A 575 -24.28 10.72 -15.03
C ARG A 575 -23.78 9.35 -14.60
N TYR A 576 -24.19 8.89 -13.43
CA TYR A 576 -23.80 7.61 -12.85
C TYR A 576 -25.06 6.81 -12.52
N LEU A 577 -25.18 5.64 -13.14
CA LEU A 577 -26.22 4.66 -12.82
C LEU A 577 -25.54 3.37 -12.39
N ALA A 578 -25.71 2.99 -11.13
CA ALA A 578 -25.37 1.66 -10.65
C ALA A 578 -26.60 0.89 -10.20
N LEU A 579 -26.79 -0.30 -10.77
CA LEU A 579 -27.85 -1.25 -10.43
C LEU A 579 -27.16 -2.61 -10.25
N ARG A 580 -26.44 -2.74 -9.14
CA ARG A 580 -25.49 -3.84 -8.90
C ARG A 580 -26.23 -5.12 -8.54
N THR A 581 -26.29 -6.08 -9.44
CA THR A 581 -26.85 -7.42 -9.17
C THR A 581 -25.72 -8.44 -8.97
N ASN A 582 -26.08 -9.65 -8.52
CA ASN A 582 -25.18 -10.81 -8.54
C ASN A 582 -25.46 -11.68 -9.79
N GLY A 583 -24.53 -12.58 -10.13
CA GLY A 583 -24.65 -13.47 -11.31
C GLY A 583 -25.82 -14.48 -11.30
N ALA A 584 -26.68 -14.43 -10.28
CA ALA A 584 -27.94 -15.18 -10.23
C ALA A 584 -29.15 -14.42 -10.82
N CYS A 585 -28.99 -13.11 -11.08
CA CYS A 585 -30.03 -12.22 -11.59
C CYS A 585 -29.71 -11.77 -13.02
N MET A 586 -30.73 -11.68 -13.85
CA MET A 586 -30.68 -11.10 -15.20
C MET A 586 -31.24 -9.67 -15.18
N LEU A 587 -30.48 -8.72 -15.72
CA LEU A 587 -30.78 -7.30 -15.71
C LEU A 587 -31.13 -6.82 -17.12
N THR A 588 -32.41 -6.51 -17.32
CA THR A 588 -32.96 -6.09 -18.62
C THR A 588 -32.90 -4.57 -18.74
N ILE A 589 -31.99 -4.07 -19.58
CA ILE A 589 -31.84 -2.63 -19.83
C ILE A 589 -32.87 -2.16 -20.88
N PRO A 590 -33.67 -1.13 -20.61
CA PRO A 590 -34.65 -0.63 -21.55
C PRO A 590 -33.94 0.09 -22.69
N ARG A 591 -34.43 -0.11 -23.92
CA ARG A 591 -34.07 0.73 -25.09
C ARG A 591 -34.29 2.24 -24.86
N ALA A 592 -35.01 2.60 -23.81
CA ALA A 592 -35.17 3.97 -23.35
C ALA A 592 -33.86 4.59 -22.81
N LEU A 593 -32.90 3.81 -22.31
CA LEU A 593 -31.60 4.32 -21.81
C LEU A 593 -30.82 5.06 -22.90
N ASN A 594 -30.91 4.61 -24.16
CA ASN A 594 -30.38 5.27 -25.35
C ASN A 594 -30.95 6.70 -25.58
N LYS A 595 -32.03 7.09 -24.88
CA LYS A 595 -32.60 8.46 -24.90
C LYS A 595 -32.02 9.39 -23.82
N LEU A 596 -31.04 8.94 -23.03
CA LEU A 596 -30.21 9.76 -22.13
C LEU A 596 -28.77 10.04 -22.65
N PRO A 597 -28.49 10.12 -23.98
CA PRO A 597 -27.17 9.91 -24.56
C PRO A 597 -26.10 10.96 -24.21
N ARG A 598 -26.54 12.15 -23.76
CA ARG A 598 -25.67 13.32 -23.62
C ARG A 598 -25.10 13.51 -22.21
N VAL A 599 -25.48 12.68 -21.24
CA VAL A 599 -25.19 12.98 -19.82
C VAL A 599 -24.64 11.79 -19.04
N ILE A 600 -24.98 10.54 -19.40
CA ILE A 600 -24.42 9.34 -18.76
C ILE A 600 -22.91 9.23 -19.04
N GLN A 601 -22.14 9.03 -17.97
CA GLN A 601 -20.68 8.85 -17.97
C GLN A 601 -20.25 7.50 -17.38
N VAL A 602 -21.04 6.92 -16.47
CA VAL A 602 -20.74 5.65 -15.79
C VAL A 602 -21.98 4.77 -15.72
N LEU A 603 -21.82 3.51 -16.11
CA LEU A 603 -22.78 2.43 -15.91
C LEU A 603 -22.11 1.32 -15.09
N ASP A 604 -22.74 0.87 -14.00
CA ASP A 604 -22.17 -0.16 -13.11
C ASP A 604 -23.22 -1.17 -12.64
N PHE A 605 -23.09 -2.40 -13.10
CA PHE A 605 -24.11 -3.44 -12.90
C PHE A 605 -23.64 -4.57 -11.99
N GLY A 606 -22.46 -4.44 -11.37
CA GLY A 606 -21.87 -5.52 -10.56
C GLY A 606 -21.65 -6.80 -11.38
N ASP A 607 -21.88 -7.96 -10.77
CA ASP A 607 -21.65 -9.28 -11.40
C ASP A 607 -22.89 -9.82 -12.13
N GLY A 608 -23.87 -8.95 -12.40
CA GLY A 608 -25.13 -9.28 -13.05
C GLY A 608 -25.00 -9.82 -14.46
N LYS A 609 -25.89 -10.75 -14.84
CA LYS A 609 -26.12 -11.04 -16.26
C LYS A 609 -26.91 -9.89 -16.87
N LEU A 610 -26.53 -9.47 -18.07
CA LEU A 610 -27.08 -8.31 -18.76
C LEU A 610 -27.49 -8.67 -20.18
N ASP A 611 -28.66 -8.17 -20.60
CA ASP A 611 -29.10 -8.21 -21.99
C ASP A 611 -28.32 -7.24 -22.90
N GLU A 612 -28.18 -7.57 -24.18
CA GLU A 612 -27.40 -6.84 -25.19
C GLU A 612 -27.65 -5.31 -25.19
N VAL A 613 -26.60 -4.52 -24.94
CA VAL A 613 -26.66 -3.06 -25.02
C VAL A 613 -26.10 -2.55 -26.36
N ASN A 614 -26.97 -1.88 -27.12
CA ASN A 614 -26.58 -1.18 -28.34
C ASN A 614 -26.08 0.24 -28.03
N CYS A 615 -24.77 0.43 -28.13
CA CYS A 615 -24.07 1.63 -27.63
C CYS A 615 -24.12 2.85 -28.57
N VAL A 616 -24.88 2.80 -29.67
CA VAL A 616 -24.91 3.85 -30.71
C VAL A 616 -25.09 5.27 -30.17
N ASP A 617 -25.90 5.42 -29.12
CA ASP A 617 -26.27 6.73 -28.59
C ASP A 617 -25.41 7.17 -27.39
N LEU A 618 -24.74 6.27 -26.66
CA LEU A 618 -24.12 6.55 -25.34
C LEU A 618 -22.76 7.29 -25.41
N ILE A 619 -22.58 8.23 -26.34
CA ILE A 619 -21.31 8.87 -26.73
C ILE A 619 -20.45 9.48 -25.60
N ASN A 620 -21.06 9.86 -24.47
CA ASN A 620 -20.37 10.45 -23.32
C ASN A 620 -19.99 9.44 -22.23
N LEU A 621 -20.28 8.15 -22.44
CA LEU A 621 -19.93 7.05 -21.55
C LEU A 621 -18.41 6.87 -21.48
N ARG A 622 -17.89 6.88 -20.25
CA ARG A 622 -16.45 6.80 -19.92
C ARG A 622 -16.10 5.46 -19.28
N HIS A 623 -16.99 4.93 -18.44
CA HIS A 623 -16.75 3.68 -17.72
C HIS A 623 -17.97 2.77 -17.76
N ILE A 624 -17.73 1.47 -17.96
CA ILE A 624 -18.75 0.43 -17.84
C ILE A 624 -18.20 -0.68 -16.98
N ASN A 625 -18.88 -0.96 -15.86
CA ASN A 625 -18.54 -2.04 -14.94
C ASN A 625 -19.59 -3.17 -15.04
N SER A 626 -19.12 -4.37 -15.36
CA SER A 626 -19.90 -5.60 -15.43
C SER A 626 -18.97 -6.79 -15.23
N GLY A 627 -19.25 -7.65 -14.25
CA GLY A 627 -18.51 -8.88 -13.98
C GLY A 627 -18.94 -10.07 -14.86
N SER A 628 -19.98 -9.92 -15.68
CA SER A 628 -20.43 -11.00 -16.57
C SER A 628 -19.59 -11.09 -17.85
N SER A 629 -18.86 -12.19 -18.01
CA SER A 629 -18.11 -12.54 -19.23
C SER A 629 -19.00 -12.83 -20.45
N GLU A 630 -20.31 -13.01 -20.25
CA GLU A 630 -21.28 -13.22 -21.33
C GLU A 630 -21.75 -11.90 -21.96
N PHE A 631 -21.56 -10.76 -21.28
CA PHE A 631 -22.07 -9.46 -21.68
C PHE A 631 -21.18 -8.77 -22.73
N GLN A 632 -21.79 -8.20 -23.77
CA GLN A 632 -21.06 -7.57 -24.87
C GLN A 632 -21.78 -6.33 -25.42
N PHE A 633 -21.00 -5.39 -25.96
CA PHE A 633 -21.49 -4.12 -26.48
C PHE A 633 -21.50 -4.10 -28.00
N ARG A 634 -22.67 -3.85 -28.58
CA ARG A 634 -22.78 -3.62 -30.02
C ARG A 634 -22.43 -2.18 -30.37
N ASN A 635 -21.62 -2.00 -31.41
CA ASN A 635 -21.17 -0.70 -31.95
C ASN A 635 -20.33 0.13 -30.96
N ILE A 636 -19.47 -0.51 -30.17
CA ILE A 636 -18.66 0.17 -29.14
C ILE A 636 -17.76 1.29 -29.69
N SER A 637 -17.40 1.27 -30.98
CA SER A 637 -16.63 2.35 -31.66
C SER A 637 -17.24 3.76 -31.54
N ARG A 638 -18.54 3.87 -31.24
CA ARG A 638 -19.21 5.16 -31.00
C ARG A 638 -18.81 5.81 -29.67
N LEU A 639 -18.25 5.04 -28.75
CA LEU A 639 -17.89 5.48 -27.39
C LEU A 639 -16.46 6.04 -27.33
N THR A 640 -16.14 7.05 -28.14
CA THR A 640 -14.76 7.61 -28.20
C THR A 640 -14.28 8.29 -26.91
N SER A 641 -15.17 8.47 -25.94
CA SER A 641 -14.85 8.93 -24.57
C SER A 641 -14.59 7.79 -23.57
N LEU A 642 -14.69 6.52 -24.00
CA LEU A 642 -14.55 5.35 -23.15
C LEU A 642 -13.10 5.18 -22.68
N GLN A 643 -12.93 5.10 -21.36
CA GLN A 643 -11.67 4.94 -20.65
C GLN A 643 -11.47 3.48 -20.21
N THR A 644 -12.53 2.74 -19.87
CA THR A 644 -12.40 1.36 -19.34
C THR A 644 -13.49 0.43 -19.83
N ILE A 645 -13.12 -0.81 -20.17
CA ILE A 645 -14.04 -1.93 -20.42
C ILE A 645 -13.76 -2.98 -19.34
N ALA A 646 -14.64 -3.13 -18.35
CA ALA A 646 -14.40 -4.04 -17.23
C ALA A 646 -14.61 -5.53 -17.56
N CYS A 647 -15.36 -5.82 -18.62
CA CYS A 647 -15.61 -7.17 -19.14
C CYS A 647 -14.78 -7.42 -20.41
N ALA A 648 -14.65 -8.69 -20.81
CA ALA A 648 -13.98 -9.03 -22.06
C ALA A 648 -14.69 -8.44 -23.29
N PHE A 649 -13.92 -7.85 -24.22
CA PHE A 649 -14.40 -7.47 -25.53
C PHE A 649 -14.46 -8.71 -26.44
N GLY A 650 -15.64 -9.33 -26.52
CA GLY A 650 -15.87 -10.48 -27.39
C GLY A 650 -16.15 -10.08 -28.85
N ILE A 651 -15.31 -10.56 -29.76
CA ILE A 651 -15.49 -10.45 -31.21
C ILE A 651 -16.50 -11.51 -31.67
N ARG A 652 -17.37 -11.16 -32.64
CA ARG A 652 -18.33 -12.09 -33.27
C ARG A 652 -18.45 -11.83 -34.76
N ASP A 653 -18.84 -12.86 -35.52
CA ASP A 653 -19.24 -12.75 -36.93
C ASP A 653 -20.63 -12.09 -37.05
N ALA A 654 -20.74 -10.85 -36.59
CA ALA A 654 -21.98 -10.07 -36.51
C ALA A 654 -21.69 -8.55 -36.60
N PRO A 655 -22.46 -7.78 -37.40
CA PRO A 655 -22.21 -6.34 -37.56
C PRO A 655 -22.37 -5.57 -36.25
N GLY A 656 -21.31 -4.87 -35.82
CA GLY A 656 -21.23 -4.17 -34.54
C GLY A 656 -20.33 -4.83 -33.49
N TYR A 657 -19.78 -6.02 -33.77
CA TYR A 657 -18.90 -6.81 -32.89
C TYR A 657 -17.51 -7.09 -33.50
N GLU A 658 -17.19 -6.48 -34.64
CA GLU A 658 -15.95 -6.74 -35.35
C GLU A 658 -14.74 -6.11 -34.62
N VAL A 659 -13.54 -6.63 -34.82
CA VAL A 659 -12.33 -6.13 -34.13
C VAL A 659 -12.02 -4.64 -34.37
N LYS A 660 -12.45 -4.12 -35.54
CA LYS A 660 -12.42 -2.68 -35.90
C LYS A 660 -13.24 -1.77 -34.98
N GLN A 661 -14.12 -2.32 -34.14
CA GLN A 661 -14.87 -1.50 -33.18
C GLN A 661 -13.95 -0.85 -32.12
N LEU A 662 -12.74 -1.38 -31.93
CA LEU A 662 -11.70 -0.80 -31.08
C LEU A 662 -10.94 0.38 -31.72
N ARG A 663 -11.08 0.62 -33.03
CA ARG A 663 -10.21 1.51 -33.84
C ARG A 663 -10.04 2.91 -33.28
N ASP A 664 -11.13 3.50 -32.82
CA ASP A 664 -11.22 4.92 -32.45
C ASP A 664 -11.29 5.11 -30.91
N LEU A 665 -11.11 4.02 -30.14
CA LEU A 665 -11.14 3.98 -28.68
C LEU A 665 -9.76 4.22 -28.05
N ASN A 666 -9.12 5.34 -28.41
CA ASN A 666 -7.72 5.61 -28.02
C ASN A 666 -7.55 6.08 -26.57
N LYS A 667 -8.64 6.38 -25.86
CA LYS A 667 -8.61 6.75 -24.44
C LYS A 667 -8.57 5.56 -23.48
N LEU A 668 -8.72 4.33 -23.98
CA LEU A 668 -8.73 3.14 -23.13
C LEU A 668 -7.45 3.05 -22.27
N ARG A 669 -7.66 2.89 -20.97
CA ARG A 669 -6.63 2.85 -19.92
C ARG A 669 -6.79 1.62 -19.02
N GLY A 670 -5.70 1.20 -18.39
CA GLY A 670 -5.69 0.04 -17.49
C GLY A 670 -5.67 -1.28 -18.26
N SER A 671 -6.65 -2.14 -18.00
CA SER A 671 -6.73 -3.51 -18.53
C SER A 671 -7.73 -3.63 -19.68
N LEU A 672 -7.40 -4.41 -20.71
CA LEU A 672 -8.27 -4.78 -21.83
C LEU A 672 -8.15 -6.29 -22.10
N GLU A 673 -9.26 -7.00 -22.07
CA GLU A 673 -9.35 -8.41 -22.51
C GLU A 673 -10.10 -8.48 -23.86
N ILE A 674 -9.58 -9.27 -24.81
CA ILE A 674 -10.15 -9.47 -26.14
C ILE A 674 -10.33 -10.97 -26.40
N ASN A 675 -11.58 -11.37 -26.61
CA ASN A 675 -11.97 -12.77 -26.80
C ASN A 675 -12.62 -12.95 -28.19
N GLY A 676 -12.68 -14.18 -28.70
CA GLY A 676 -13.23 -14.46 -30.02
C GLY A 676 -12.28 -14.17 -31.19
N LEU A 677 -10.96 -14.18 -30.95
CA LEU A 677 -9.96 -13.87 -31.98
C LEU A 677 -9.94 -14.86 -33.15
N GLU A 678 -10.52 -16.05 -32.99
CA GLU A 678 -10.73 -17.03 -34.07
C GLU A 678 -11.66 -16.54 -35.19
N ILE A 679 -12.44 -15.48 -34.94
CA ILE A 679 -13.30 -14.84 -35.95
C ILE A 679 -12.50 -13.94 -36.90
N VAL A 680 -11.35 -13.40 -36.46
CA VAL A 680 -10.50 -12.51 -37.25
C VAL A 680 -9.68 -13.33 -38.24
N LYS A 681 -9.76 -13.01 -39.54
CA LYS A 681 -9.27 -13.90 -40.62
C LYS A 681 -7.98 -13.44 -41.29
N SER A 682 -7.51 -12.21 -41.03
CA SER A 682 -6.25 -11.71 -41.58
C SER A 682 -5.56 -10.64 -40.72
N LYS A 683 -4.30 -10.35 -41.05
CA LYS A 683 -3.50 -9.27 -40.47
C LYS A 683 -4.14 -7.90 -40.68
N GLU A 684 -4.73 -7.65 -41.84
CA GLU A 684 -5.40 -6.39 -42.19
C GLU A 684 -6.62 -6.14 -41.33
N GLU A 685 -7.42 -7.18 -41.06
CA GLU A 685 -8.58 -7.09 -40.18
C GLU A 685 -8.13 -6.79 -38.73
N ALA A 686 -7.10 -7.49 -38.24
CA ALA A 686 -6.52 -7.23 -36.92
C ALA A 686 -5.96 -5.80 -36.78
N LEU A 687 -5.33 -5.26 -37.83
CA LEU A 687 -4.82 -3.88 -37.88
C LEU A 687 -5.92 -2.82 -37.75
N GLU A 688 -7.17 -3.12 -38.12
CA GLU A 688 -8.28 -2.18 -37.93
C GLU A 688 -8.54 -1.87 -36.44
N SER A 689 -8.10 -2.73 -35.51
CA SER A 689 -8.20 -2.49 -34.06
C SER A 689 -7.42 -1.27 -33.57
N LYS A 690 -6.32 -0.91 -34.24
CA LYS A 690 -5.31 0.06 -33.81
C LYS A 690 -4.95 -0.05 -32.32
N LEU A 691 -4.61 -1.24 -31.81
CA LEU A 691 -4.21 -1.38 -30.38
C LEU A 691 -2.97 -0.54 -30.04
N ALA A 692 -1.99 -0.47 -30.94
CA ALA A 692 -0.79 0.36 -30.74
C ALA A 692 -1.07 1.85 -30.42
N ALA A 693 -2.24 2.39 -30.79
CA ALA A 693 -2.65 3.77 -30.51
C ALA A 693 -3.30 3.97 -29.12
N LYS A 694 -3.38 2.93 -28.29
CA LYS A 694 -4.01 2.95 -26.95
C LYS A 694 -2.93 3.08 -25.88
N GLU A 695 -2.24 4.21 -25.91
CA GLU A 695 -1.02 4.50 -25.14
C GLU A 695 -1.17 4.38 -23.61
N ARG A 696 -2.41 4.41 -23.10
CA ARG A 696 -2.73 4.32 -21.66
C ARG A 696 -3.06 2.91 -21.16
N LEU A 697 -3.06 1.89 -22.03
CA LEU A 697 -3.24 0.50 -21.59
C LEU A 697 -1.97 -0.01 -20.88
N SER A 698 -2.15 -0.54 -19.68
CA SER A 698 -1.09 -1.18 -18.89
C SER A 698 -1.13 -2.71 -18.98
N GLU A 699 -2.31 -3.29 -19.23
CA GLU A 699 -2.53 -4.75 -19.32
C GLU A 699 -3.38 -5.10 -20.55
N LEU A 700 -2.99 -6.15 -21.27
CA LEU A 700 -3.71 -6.68 -22.43
C LEU A 700 -3.80 -8.20 -22.34
N LYS A 701 -5.00 -8.76 -22.49
CA LYS A 701 -5.26 -10.20 -22.53
C LYS A 701 -5.88 -10.56 -23.87
N LEU A 702 -5.30 -11.56 -24.55
CA LEU A 702 -5.73 -12.01 -25.86
C LEU A 702 -6.11 -13.49 -25.79
N GLN A 703 -7.41 -13.79 -25.91
CA GLN A 703 -7.95 -15.14 -25.93
C GLN A 703 -8.22 -15.60 -27.36
N PHE A 704 -7.43 -16.57 -27.81
CA PHE A 704 -7.61 -17.26 -29.07
C PHE A 704 -8.58 -18.43 -28.90
N GLY A 705 -9.31 -18.74 -29.98
CA GLY A 705 -10.11 -19.96 -30.12
C GLY A 705 -9.55 -20.86 -31.23
N HIS A 706 -10.39 -21.75 -31.77
CA HIS A 706 -9.95 -22.69 -32.81
C HIS A 706 -9.92 -22.03 -34.20
N SER A 707 -8.72 -21.77 -34.70
CA SER A 707 -8.42 -21.32 -36.08
C SER A 707 -7.08 -21.91 -36.54
N SER A 708 -6.64 -21.69 -37.79
CA SER A 708 -5.37 -22.27 -38.26
C SER A 708 -4.15 -21.54 -37.64
N PRO A 709 -3.03 -22.24 -37.40
CA PRO A 709 -1.80 -21.64 -36.89
C PRO A 709 -1.29 -20.43 -37.69
N GLU A 710 -1.46 -20.45 -39.01
CA GLU A 710 -1.07 -19.35 -39.89
C GLU A 710 -1.95 -18.11 -39.65
N VAL A 711 -3.26 -18.31 -39.53
CA VAL A 711 -4.21 -17.21 -39.25
C VAL A 711 -3.94 -16.60 -37.87
N GLN A 712 -3.73 -17.41 -36.83
CA GLN A 712 -3.40 -16.88 -35.51
C GLN A 712 -2.12 -16.04 -35.51
N ALA A 713 -1.09 -16.48 -36.24
CA ALA A 713 0.14 -15.72 -36.39
C ALA A 713 -0.06 -14.39 -37.13
N GLU A 714 -0.81 -14.36 -38.24
CA GLU A 714 -1.16 -13.10 -38.93
C GLU A 714 -2.00 -12.15 -38.06
N VAL A 715 -2.94 -12.70 -37.27
CA VAL A 715 -3.80 -11.91 -36.37
C VAL A 715 -2.97 -11.30 -35.24
N LEU A 716 -2.14 -12.08 -34.54
CA LEU A 716 -1.30 -11.55 -33.46
C LEU A 716 -0.27 -10.51 -33.96
N GLU A 717 0.28 -10.76 -35.15
CA GLU A 717 1.13 -9.82 -35.89
C GLU A 717 0.40 -8.49 -36.18
N GLY A 718 -0.84 -8.53 -36.67
CA GLY A 718 -1.64 -7.34 -36.96
C GLY A 718 -2.21 -6.61 -35.73
N LEU A 719 -2.42 -7.30 -34.61
CA LEU A 719 -2.95 -6.70 -33.38
C LEU A 719 -1.98 -5.69 -32.78
N CYS A 720 -0.68 -6.02 -32.68
CA CYS A 720 0.43 -5.17 -32.23
C CYS A 720 0.14 -4.27 -30.99
N PRO A 721 0.51 -4.70 -29.76
CA PRO A 721 0.22 -3.96 -28.53
C PRO A 721 0.92 -2.58 -28.43
N PRO A 722 0.39 -1.65 -27.60
CA PRO A 722 0.98 -0.33 -27.40
C PRO A 722 2.34 -0.38 -26.68
N VAL A 723 3.19 0.62 -26.92
CA VAL A 723 4.60 0.62 -26.50
C VAL A 723 4.79 0.56 -24.97
N GLY A 724 3.93 1.28 -24.24
CA GLY A 724 3.97 1.37 -22.77
C GLY A 724 3.26 0.24 -22.01
N LEU A 725 2.81 -0.82 -22.70
CA LEU A 725 2.12 -1.95 -22.07
C LEU A 725 3.07 -2.69 -21.10
N GLN A 726 2.60 -2.97 -19.89
CA GLN A 726 3.40 -3.60 -18.83
C GLN A 726 3.12 -5.11 -18.67
N THR A 727 1.90 -5.55 -18.96
CA THR A 727 1.48 -6.96 -18.85
C THR A 727 0.78 -7.41 -20.14
N LEU A 728 1.23 -8.53 -20.70
CA LEU A 728 0.61 -9.21 -21.84
C LEU A 728 0.29 -10.65 -21.47
N GLU A 729 -0.97 -11.07 -21.65
CA GLU A 729 -1.38 -12.46 -21.52
C GLU A 729 -1.88 -12.99 -22.87
N LEU A 730 -1.32 -14.13 -23.30
CA LEU A 730 -1.77 -14.88 -24.45
C LEU A 730 -2.42 -16.18 -23.97
N HIS A 731 -3.68 -16.39 -24.34
CA HIS A 731 -4.47 -17.56 -23.94
C HIS A 731 -4.84 -18.37 -25.20
N SER A 732 -4.61 -19.69 -25.15
CA SER A 732 -4.88 -20.68 -26.21
C SER A 732 -4.24 -20.37 -27.57
N TYR A 733 -3.07 -19.72 -27.57
CA TYR A 733 -2.34 -19.39 -28.80
C TYR A 733 -1.60 -20.62 -29.36
N ASP A 734 -1.95 -20.99 -30.59
CA ASP A 734 -1.43 -22.11 -31.39
C ASP A 734 -0.88 -21.61 -32.74
N GLY A 735 -0.45 -20.35 -32.81
CA GLY A 735 0.06 -19.75 -34.04
C GLY A 735 1.40 -20.32 -34.49
N SER A 736 1.65 -20.40 -35.81
CA SER A 736 2.83 -21.07 -36.39
C SER A 736 4.16 -20.35 -36.19
N ARG A 737 4.15 -19.12 -35.67
CA ARG A 737 5.32 -18.28 -35.37
C ARG A 737 4.97 -17.18 -34.38
N TYR A 738 5.99 -16.60 -33.74
CA TYR A 738 5.85 -15.32 -33.04
C TYR A 738 5.84 -14.16 -34.05
N PRO A 739 5.14 -13.05 -33.76
CA PRO A 739 5.12 -11.87 -34.60
C PRO A 739 6.45 -11.11 -34.54
N ASP A 740 6.76 -10.31 -35.57
CA ASP A 740 8.07 -9.65 -35.73
C ASP A 740 8.35 -8.63 -34.61
N TRP A 741 7.32 -8.02 -34.03
CA TRP A 741 7.41 -7.14 -32.85
C TRP A 741 7.71 -7.89 -31.53
N MET A 742 7.60 -9.22 -31.50
CA MET A 742 7.86 -10.08 -30.33
C MET A 742 9.24 -10.75 -30.39
N VAL A 743 9.82 -10.87 -31.59
CA VAL A 743 11.17 -11.41 -31.84
C VAL A 743 12.18 -10.34 -32.28
N GLY A 744 11.84 -9.06 -32.16
CA GLY A 744 12.79 -7.94 -32.35
C GLY A 744 13.15 -7.64 -33.81
N LYS A 745 12.35 -8.10 -34.77
CA LYS A 745 12.55 -7.87 -36.21
C LYS A 745 11.90 -6.59 -36.72
N GLN A 746 10.94 -6.04 -35.98
CA GLN A 746 10.23 -4.80 -36.32
C GLN A 746 10.29 -3.80 -35.16
N ASP A 747 10.49 -2.52 -35.48
CA ASP A 747 10.27 -1.42 -34.54
C ASP A 747 8.77 -1.23 -34.28
N GLY A 748 8.36 -1.51 -33.05
CA GLY A 748 6.97 -1.46 -32.58
C GLY A 748 6.80 -2.35 -31.35
N GLY A 749 5.55 -2.57 -30.93
CA GLY A 749 5.22 -3.45 -29.81
C GLY A 749 5.63 -2.94 -28.42
N PRO A 750 5.34 -3.72 -27.37
CA PRO A 750 5.44 -3.28 -25.97
C PRO A 750 6.88 -3.35 -25.45
N LYS A 751 7.62 -2.23 -25.53
CA LYS A 751 9.02 -2.15 -25.08
C LYS A 751 9.16 -2.13 -23.55
N ASP A 752 8.15 -1.64 -22.84
CA ASP A 752 8.09 -1.56 -21.38
C ASP A 752 7.49 -2.81 -20.70
N LEU A 753 7.32 -3.90 -21.46
CA LEU A 753 6.70 -5.14 -20.99
C LEU A 753 7.48 -5.76 -19.82
N GLN A 754 6.84 -5.87 -18.65
CA GLN A 754 7.40 -6.46 -17.43
C GLN A 754 6.92 -7.89 -17.19
N THR A 755 5.68 -8.21 -17.60
CA THR A 755 5.06 -9.52 -17.40
C THR A 755 4.53 -10.09 -18.72
N LEU A 756 4.93 -11.32 -19.04
CA LEU A 756 4.40 -12.10 -20.15
C LEU A 756 3.84 -13.42 -19.60
N SER A 757 2.56 -13.68 -19.83
CA SER A 757 1.90 -14.94 -19.45
C SER A 757 1.43 -15.69 -20.70
N PHE A 758 1.70 -16.99 -20.74
CA PHE A 758 1.10 -17.92 -21.70
C PHE A 758 0.21 -18.91 -20.95
N TRP A 759 -1.02 -19.07 -21.42
CA TRP A 759 -2.03 -19.96 -20.86
C TRP A 759 -2.56 -20.89 -21.94
N CYS A 760 -2.45 -22.20 -21.78
CA CYS A 760 -2.90 -23.20 -22.77
C CYS A 760 -2.26 -23.05 -24.17
N CYS A 761 -1.09 -22.43 -24.29
CA CYS A 761 -0.44 -22.15 -25.58
C CYS A 761 0.44 -23.30 -26.06
N SER A 762 0.60 -23.42 -27.38
CA SER A 762 1.56 -24.31 -28.02
C SER A 762 2.97 -23.73 -28.05
N GLN A 763 3.96 -24.58 -28.29
CA GLN A 763 5.38 -24.21 -28.29
C GLN A 763 5.84 -23.69 -29.65
N LEU A 764 6.77 -22.74 -29.61
CA LEU A 764 7.47 -22.23 -30.77
C LEU A 764 8.99 -22.38 -30.57
N GLU A 765 9.74 -22.53 -31.67
CA GLU A 765 11.16 -22.91 -31.65
C GLU A 765 12.09 -21.88 -30.97
N HIS A 766 11.65 -20.63 -30.83
CA HIS A 766 12.45 -19.52 -30.31
C HIS A 766 11.66 -18.72 -29.27
N ALA A 767 12.29 -18.34 -28.15
CA ALA A 767 11.70 -17.42 -27.18
C ALA A 767 11.46 -16.04 -27.80
N PRO A 768 10.51 -15.26 -27.25
CA PRO A 768 10.40 -13.83 -27.51
C PRO A 768 11.66 -13.09 -27.09
N GLU A 769 12.28 -12.31 -27.97
CA GLU A 769 13.53 -11.58 -27.71
C GLU A 769 13.36 -10.05 -27.66
N ALA A 770 12.18 -9.52 -28.02
CA ALA A 770 11.94 -8.08 -28.15
C ALA A 770 11.83 -7.29 -26.83
N PHE A 771 11.86 -7.95 -25.67
CA PHE A 771 11.42 -7.37 -24.39
C PHE A 771 12.57 -7.18 -23.40
N PRO A 772 13.35 -6.07 -23.50
CA PRO A 772 14.51 -5.81 -22.65
C PRO A 772 14.15 -5.57 -21.18
N HIS A 773 12.88 -5.29 -20.88
CA HIS A 773 12.38 -5.02 -19.52
C HIS A 773 11.57 -6.18 -18.92
N LEU A 774 11.48 -7.33 -19.60
CA LEU A 774 10.72 -8.49 -19.14
C LEU A 774 11.30 -9.03 -17.82
N ARG A 775 10.47 -9.06 -16.78
CA ARG A 775 10.82 -9.46 -15.41
C ARG A 775 10.14 -10.75 -14.98
N VAL A 776 8.96 -11.05 -15.52
CA VAL A 776 8.15 -12.21 -15.16
C VAL A 776 7.70 -12.93 -16.42
N LEU A 777 7.98 -14.24 -16.50
CA LEU A 777 7.45 -15.14 -17.52
C LEU A 777 6.65 -16.23 -16.81
N ASN A 778 5.36 -16.31 -17.12
CA ASN A 778 4.47 -17.36 -16.61
C ASN A 778 4.06 -18.28 -17.76
N LEU A 779 4.11 -19.58 -17.54
CA LEU A 779 3.59 -20.61 -18.43
C LEU A 779 2.61 -21.46 -17.62
N ALA A 780 1.36 -21.57 -18.08
CA ALA A 780 0.32 -22.30 -17.37
C ALA A 780 -0.48 -23.18 -18.35
N TYR A 781 -0.62 -24.47 -18.05
CA TYR A 781 -1.33 -25.45 -18.89
C TYR A 781 -0.79 -25.56 -20.34
N CYS A 782 0.41 -25.08 -20.61
CA CYS A 782 1.01 -25.10 -21.95
C CYS A 782 1.50 -26.50 -22.32
N ASN A 783 1.25 -26.93 -23.56
CA ASN A 783 1.61 -28.25 -24.07
C ASN A 783 3.05 -28.30 -24.63
N TRP A 784 3.99 -27.67 -23.94
CA TRP A 784 5.38 -27.51 -24.38
C TRP A 784 6.20 -28.76 -23.99
N ASP A 785 6.98 -29.32 -24.92
CA ASP A 785 7.92 -30.42 -24.66
C ASP A 785 9.24 -29.94 -24.00
N ALA A 786 9.60 -28.68 -24.26
CA ALA A 786 10.75 -27.98 -23.71
C ALA A 786 10.50 -26.46 -23.64
N LEU A 787 11.31 -25.75 -22.86
CA LEU A 787 11.39 -24.29 -22.99
C LEU A 787 12.39 -23.93 -24.10
N PRO A 788 12.22 -22.79 -24.80
CA PRO A 788 13.09 -22.42 -25.91
C PRO A 788 14.58 -22.33 -25.53
N GLY A 789 15.46 -22.82 -26.40
CA GLY A 789 16.90 -22.92 -26.12
C GLY A 789 17.61 -21.57 -25.88
N ASN A 790 17.04 -20.48 -26.41
CA ASN A 790 17.56 -19.11 -26.37
C ASN A 790 17.15 -18.30 -25.13
N MET A 791 16.47 -18.89 -24.14
CA MET A 791 16.05 -18.19 -22.91
C MET A 791 17.17 -17.44 -22.15
N VAL A 792 18.44 -17.85 -22.34
CA VAL A 792 19.62 -17.16 -21.78
C VAL A 792 19.72 -15.69 -22.20
N HIS A 793 19.11 -15.27 -23.32
CA HIS A 793 19.10 -13.88 -23.79
C HIS A 793 18.12 -12.98 -23.03
N LEU A 794 17.23 -13.53 -22.22
CA LEU A 794 16.28 -12.78 -21.38
C LEU A 794 16.96 -12.19 -20.12
N THR A 795 17.92 -11.29 -20.32
CA THR A 795 18.83 -10.78 -19.28
C THR A 795 18.19 -9.95 -18.16
N SER A 796 16.93 -9.53 -18.32
CA SER A 796 16.14 -8.86 -17.27
C SER A 796 15.23 -9.81 -16.49
N LEU A 797 15.07 -11.07 -16.92
CA LEU A 797 14.08 -11.99 -16.37
C LEU A 797 14.41 -12.34 -14.92
N LYS A 798 13.47 -12.05 -14.00
CA LYS A 798 13.62 -12.25 -12.55
C LYS A 798 12.83 -13.43 -12.02
N LYS A 799 11.64 -13.69 -12.59
CA LYS A 799 10.79 -14.81 -12.22
C LYS A 799 10.40 -15.63 -13.44
N LEU A 800 10.55 -16.95 -13.33
CA LEU A 800 10.00 -17.93 -14.25
C LEU A 800 9.04 -18.85 -13.47
N LYS A 801 7.76 -18.84 -13.84
CA LYS A 801 6.72 -19.69 -13.26
C LYS A 801 6.20 -20.67 -14.32
N ILE A 802 6.12 -21.95 -13.97
CA ILE A 802 5.65 -23.02 -14.85
C ILE A 802 4.63 -23.84 -14.07
N GLU A 803 3.38 -23.85 -14.50
CA GLU A 803 2.28 -24.49 -13.80
C GLU A 803 1.51 -25.42 -14.72
N TRP A 804 1.19 -26.64 -14.28
CA TRP A 804 0.35 -27.58 -15.04
C TRP A 804 0.86 -27.94 -16.45
N CYS A 805 2.11 -27.61 -16.80
CA CYS A 805 2.74 -27.98 -18.07
C CYS A 805 3.22 -29.43 -18.01
N SER A 806 2.37 -30.38 -18.45
CA SER A 806 2.61 -31.81 -18.30
C SER A 806 3.69 -32.38 -19.21
N GLU A 807 4.07 -31.70 -20.30
CA GLU A 807 4.97 -32.25 -21.31
C GLU A 807 6.43 -31.82 -21.21
N ILE A 808 6.74 -30.79 -20.41
CA ILE A 808 8.14 -30.37 -20.21
C ILE A 808 8.93 -31.50 -19.54
N ARG A 809 10.06 -31.90 -20.15
CA ARG A 809 10.98 -32.92 -19.62
C ARG A 809 12.35 -32.36 -19.23
N SER A 810 12.75 -31.22 -19.77
CA SER A 810 14.05 -30.63 -19.49
C SER A 810 14.07 -29.11 -19.59
N LEU A 811 15.04 -28.49 -18.92
CA LEU A 811 15.28 -27.04 -19.00
C LEU A 811 16.36 -26.73 -20.06
N PRO A 812 16.31 -25.56 -20.70
CA PRO A 812 17.41 -25.00 -21.48
C PRO A 812 18.44 -24.34 -20.53
N THR A 813 19.44 -23.67 -21.08
CA THR A 813 20.27 -22.74 -20.29
C THR A 813 19.42 -21.53 -19.91
N LEU A 814 19.24 -21.33 -18.61
CA LEU A 814 18.45 -20.22 -18.07
C LEU A 814 19.32 -18.98 -17.81
N PRO A 815 18.75 -17.76 -17.90
CA PRO A 815 19.51 -16.53 -17.70
C PRO A 815 19.98 -16.38 -16.24
N GLN A 816 21.13 -15.75 -16.04
CA GLN A 816 21.74 -15.53 -14.72
C GLN A 816 21.00 -14.48 -13.87
N SER A 817 20.07 -13.74 -14.47
CA SER A 817 19.26 -12.71 -13.82
C SER A 817 18.14 -13.26 -12.92
N LEU A 818 17.78 -14.55 -13.08
CA LEU A 818 16.66 -15.18 -12.38
C LEU A 818 16.89 -15.23 -10.86
N GLU A 819 15.92 -14.67 -10.15
CA GLU A 819 15.85 -14.67 -8.68
C GLU A 819 14.90 -15.76 -8.17
N GLU A 820 13.86 -16.08 -8.95
CA GLU A 820 12.79 -17.00 -8.58
C GLU A 820 12.45 -17.96 -9.73
N PHE A 821 12.52 -19.25 -9.45
CA PHE A 821 12.10 -20.33 -10.34
C PHE A 821 11.03 -21.16 -9.64
N CYS A 822 9.88 -21.30 -10.27
CA CYS A 822 8.72 -21.96 -9.70
C CYS A 822 8.14 -22.97 -10.70
N VAL A 823 8.00 -24.22 -10.28
CA VAL A 823 7.42 -25.31 -11.05
C VAL A 823 6.37 -26.00 -10.17
N GLU A 824 5.09 -25.87 -10.54
CA GLU A 824 3.98 -26.44 -9.77
C GLU A 824 3.14 -27.37 -10.66
N TRP A 825 2.73 -28.52 -10.12
CA TRP A 825 1.75 -29.42 -10.76
C TRP A 825 2.14 -29.92 -12.18
N CYS A 826 3.43 -29.86 -12.53
CA CYS A 826 3.98 -30.31 -13.81
C CYS A 826 4.32 -31.81 -13.80
N ASN A 827 5.08 -32.30 -14.78
CA ASN A 827 5.49 -33.71 -14.82
C ASN A 827 6.33 -34.13 -13.59
N ASP A 828 5.91 -35.16 -12.87
CA ASP A 828 6.60 -35.70 -11.69
C ASP A 828 8.07 -36.05 -11.93
N GLY A 829 8.39 -36.63 -13.10
CA GLY A 829 9.76 -36.99 -13.47
C GLY A 829 10.62 -35.74 -13.65
N PHE A 830 10.10 -34.75 -14.38
CA PHE A 830 10.73 -33.44 -14.55
C PHE A 830 10.95 -32.73 -13.21
N MET A 831 9.93 -32.62 -12.36
CA MET A 831 10.01 -31.96 -11.05
C MET A 831 11.07 -32.61 -10.15
N LYS A 832 11.08 -33.94 -10.04
CA LYS A 832 12.14 -34.68 -9.32
C LYS A 832 13.52 -34.44 -9.92
N SER A 833 13.63 -34.38 -11.24
CA SER A 833 14.88 -34.08 -11.94
C SER A 833 15.42 -32.66 -11.68
N CYS A 834 14.54 -31.74 -11.26
CA CYS A 834 14.87 -30.39 -10.79
C CYS A 834 15.11 -30.34 -9.27
N GLN A 835 15.06 -31.46 -8.55
CA GLN A 835 15.37 -31.58 -7.11
C GLN A 835 16.61 -32.46 -6.84
N ILE A 836 16.99 -33.35 -7.78
CA ILE A 836 18.14 -34.26 -7.63
C ILE A 836 19.46 -33.51 -7.87
N PHE A 837 20.28 -33.40 -6.82
CA PHE A 837 21.63 -32.83 -6.90
C PHE A 837 22.48 -33.49 -8.01
N ARG A 838 23.21 -32.67 -8.77
CA ARG A 838 23.98 -33.02 -10.00
C ARG A 838 23.16 -33.53 -11.20
N HIS A 839 21.83 -33.60 -11.14
CA HIS A 839 21.05 -33.86 -12.35
C HIS A 839 21.17 -32.64 -13.32
N PRO A 840 21.21 -32.82 -14.65
CA PRO A 840 21.36 -31.71 -15.60
C PRO A 840 20.33 -30.58 -15.45
N ASN A 841 19.08 -30.90 -15.06
CA ASN A 841 18.07 -29.86 -14.79
C ASN A 841 18.33 -29.12 -13.47
N TRP A 842 18.83 -29.77 -12.41
CA TRP A 842 19.29 -29.09 -11.19
C TRP A 842 20.43 -28.12 -11.49
N GLN A 843 21.44 -28.55 -12.25
CA GLN A 843 22.59 -27.72 -12.61
C GLN A 843 22.17 -26.43 -13.36
N LYS A 844 21.13 -26.50 -14.19
CA LYS A 844 20.59 -25.36 -14.95
C LYS A 844 19.81 -24.34 -14.10
N ILE A 845 19.42 -24.71 -12.88
CA ILE A 845 18.77 -23.81 -11.91
C ILE A 845 19.64 -23.52 -10.69
N GLU A 846 20.82 -24.13 -10.58
CA GLU A 846 21.65 -24.11 -9.38
C GLU A 846 21.89 -22.69 -8.87
N HIS A 847 22.20 -21.76 -9.78
CA HIS A 847 22.42 -20.32 -9.52
C HIS A 847 21.20 -19.54 -9.01
N ILE A 848 19.98 -20.05 -9.17
CA ILE A 848 18.74 -19.33 -8.86
C ILE A 848 18.45 -19.39 -7.34
N PRO A 849 18.37 -18.27 -6.61
CA PRO A 849 18.32 -18.29 -5.14
C PRO A 849 16.98 -18.77 -4.56
N ARG A 850 15.84 -18.58 -5.25
CA ARG A 850 14.54 -19.11 -4.81
C ARG A 850 14.03 -20.16 -5.80
N LYS A 851 13.80 -21.37 -5.30
CA LYS A 851 13.28 -22.52 -6.05
C LYS A 851 12.03 -23.04 -5.34
N THR A 852 10.88 -23.04 -6.01
CA THR A 852 9.65 -23.69 -5.56
C THR A 852 9.34 -24.83 -6.53
N ILE A 853 9.25 -26.06 -6.04
CA ILE A 853 8.98 -27.24 -6.88
C ILE A 853 7.95 -28.11 -6.14
N GLU A 854 6.68 -28.01 -6.53
CA GLU A 854 5.54 -28.61 -5.83
C GLU A 854 4.70 -29.48 -6.78
N GLY A 855 4.26 -30.66 -6.30
CA GLY A 855 3.61 -31.66 -7.15
C GLY A 855 2.39 -32.31 -6.49
N LEU A 856 1.65 -33.10 -7.28
CA LEU A 856 0.31 -33.61 -6.92
C LEU A 856 0.28 -34.65 -5.78
N ALA A 857 1.43 -35.09 -5.26
CA ALA A 857 1.51 -36.23 -4.34
C ALA A 857 2.45 -36.04 -3.11
N ARG A 858 1.80 -35.78 -1.97
CA ARG A 858 2.20 -36.06 -0.57
C ARG A 858 3.47 -35.42 0.01
N LYS A 859 3.25 -34.67 1.09
CA LYS A 859 4.22 -34.37 2.17
C LYS A 859 5.19 -35.53 2.42
N THR A 860 6.41 -35.39 1.94
CA THR A 860 7.57 -36.18 2.39
C THR A 860 8.70 -35.21 2.62
N ILE A 861 8.91 -34.82 3.86
CA ILE A 861 10.11 -34.09 4.26
C ILE A 861 11.27 -35.06 4.11
N ILE A 862 12.16 -34.81 3.15
CA ILE A 862 13.46 -35.46 3.08
C ILE A 862 14.49 -34.39 3.39
N SER A 863 14.91 -34.36 4.64
CA SER A 863 16.05 -33.59 5.12
C SER A 863 17.35 -34.29 4.74
N LEU A 864 18.25 -33.57 4.06
CA LEU A 864 19.70 -33.74 4.13
C LEU A 864 20.32 -32.34 4.14
#